data_AF-A0A150SQZ6-F1
#
_entry.id   AF-A0A150SQZ6-F1
#
_cell.length_a   1.000
_cell.length_b   1.000
_cell.length_c   1.000
_cell.angle_alpha   90.00
_cell.angle_beta   90.00
_cell.angle_gamma   90.00
#
_symmetry.space_group_name_H-M   'P 1'
#
loop_
_entity.id
_entity.type
_entity.pdbx_description
1 polymer ?
#
loop_
_entity_poly.entity_id
_entity_poly.type
_entity_poly.pdbx_seq_one_letter_code
_entity_poly.pdbx_strand_id
1 'polypeptide(L)'
;MLPSRSLRLLLAVSSSVTAMLLVAPLPAAAATSFTTFESGQVRPLALSANGKLLFAANTPDNRLEIFRVQADRLRLEASVPVGLEPVAVAARGDDEVWVVNHLSDSVSVVDVRDAKRARVVRTLLVGDEPRDIVFAGLKRSRAFITTAHRGQNIPFDPQITTPGVGRADVWVFDARQLGTSLGGTPLSIVTLFSDTPRALAVTPDGSRVYAAAFHSGNRTTSIDESLVPNGGEAAGGLPWPDTNFEGVPQPEVGLIVKFDGAHWVDELGRPWDDMVRFSLPDKDVFVIDATANPPRQVDGPGGFFTGVGTVLFNMVVNPVSGKVYVSNTDARNEQRFEGPGLFAGHSVRGHLHESRITVLGPDGVVPRHLNKHIDYSSCCAPVPNAESEKSLAQPAEMAVTRDGATLYVAALGSDKIGIFDTARLEDGTFVPSAANQIRVPGGGPTGLVLDEGRRRLYVLTRFDNAISVIDTRTRREVAHVPMHNPEPPSVVRGRRFLYDASLSSSHGDSSCASCHIFGDFDSLAWDLGNPDGSVLDNPGPFCTELFGLDPSLHPMKGPMTTQSLRGMANHGPMHWRGDRTGGHDEPTSQPDSGVFDERAAFKKFRGAFVDLLGRDQTISEEDMEDFTDFILQITYPPNPIRALDDALTPDQLAGRAFFGGPVSSILGTSCIGCHVVDPDANPDDFAPGFFGSDGGSANANESQVFKVPHLRNQYQKVGMFGMAESFVFPFGGSNAHMGDQVRGFGFLHDGAVDTLFRFNSFSDFVQTPENPGGFAVGPEGDLLKHQVAAYMLALESNLKPIVGQQITLTSSNAAAAGPRVDLLVARADAGDCDLVVKGRSHGAELGFLYLGNGWFDPDRAREPWRSDAELRLLPTGRGGELTYTCVPPGSGERIGIDRDGDGFRDGDERDAGSDPADPNRVP
;
A
#
# COMPACT_ATOMS: atom_id res chain seq x y z
N MET A 1 -70.59 60.98 -19.40
CA MET A 1 -70.79 60.93 -17.94
C MET A 1 -69.46 60.51 -17.30
N LEU A 2 -68.96 61.30 -16.34
CA LEU A 2 -67.78 61.06 -15.47
C LEU A 2 -68.02 59.89 -14.49
N PRO A 3 -67.03 59.33 -13.73
CA PRO A 3 -65.56 59.32 -13.90
C PRO A 3 -64.79 58.02 -13.47
N SER A 4 -63.47 58.04 -13.74
CA SER A 4 -62.32 57.56 -12.91
C SER A 4 -61.96 56.06 -12.82
N ARG A 5 -60.69 55.63 -12.76
CA ARG A 5 -59.32 56.20 -12.97
C ARG A 5 -58.40 54.94 -12.97
N SER A 6 -57.64 54.66 -14.03
CA SER A 6 -56.21 55.03 -14.23
C SER A 6 -55.23 54.03 -13.58
N LEU A 7 -54.10 53.60 -14.16
CA LEU A 7 -53.38 54.00 -15.38
C LEU A 7 -52.26 52.96 -15.63
N ARG A 8 -52.24 52.32 -16.81
CA ARG A 8 -51.25 52.39 -17.90
C ARG A 8 -49.92 51.60 -17.77
N LEU A 9 -49.87 50.54 -18.56
CA LEU A 9 -48.70 50.11 -19.34
C LEU A 9 -48.42 51.12 -20.47
N LEU A 10 -47.15 51.32 -20.81
CA LEU A 10 -46.70 51.84 -22.10
C LEU A 10 -45.34 51.20 -22.43
N LEU A 11 -45.26 50.63 -23.63
CA LEU A 11 -44.06 50.10 -24.28
C LEU A 11 -43.59 51.12 -25.32
N ALA A 12 -42.30 51.49 -25.29
CA ALA A 12 -41.54 51.88 -26.48
C ALA A 12 -40.01 51.85 -26.22
N VAL A 13 -39.39 50.93 -26.93
CA VAL A 13 -37.98 50.58 -27.16
C VAL A 13 -37.03 51.76 -27.41
N SER A 14 -35.82 51.73 -26.80
CA SER A 14 -34.51 51.69 -27.50
C SER A 14 -33.33 51.96 -26.56
N SER A 15 -32.37 51.02 -26.46
CA SER A 15 -30.91 51.24 -26.50
C SER A 15 -30.15 49.97 -26.09
N SER A 16 -29.28 49.53 -26.98
CA SER A 16 -28.43 48.34 -26.90
C SER A 16 -27.34 48.48 -25.83
N VAL A 17 -27.21 47.47 -24.95
CA VAL A 17 -26.01 47.26 -24.13
C VAL A 17 -25.56 45.82 -24.34
N THR A 18 -24.35 45.67 -24.87
CA THR A 18 -23.62 44.41 -24.99
C THR A 18 -23.24 43.95 -23.58
N ALA A 19 -24.01 43.03 -23.00
CA ALA A 19 -23.63 42.37 -21.75
C ALA A 19 -22.65 41.24 -22.08
N MET A 20 -21.36 41.45 -21.77
CA MET A 20 -20.43 40.36 -21.55
C MET A 20 -20.96 39.54 -20.37
N LEU A 21 -21.54 38.37 -20.66
CA LEU A 21 -21.77 37.34 -19.66
C LEU A 21 -20.39 36.79 -19.27
N LEU A 22 -19.87 37.28 -18.13
CA LEU A 22 -18.92 36.55 -17.31
C LEU A 22 -19.59 35.22 -16.95
N VAL A 23 -19.28 34.17 -17.70
CA VAL A 23 -19.48 32.80 -17.23
C VAL A 23 -18.47 32.63 -16.11
N ALA A 24 -18.89 32.87 -14.87
CA ALA A 24 -18.16 32.37 -13.73
C ALA A 24 -18.12 30.84 -13.88
N PRO A 25 -16.94 30.20 -13.84
CA PRO A 25 -16.89 28.76 -13.77
C PRO A 25 -17.70 28.32 -12.54
N LEU A 26 -18.54 27.31 -12.71
CA LEU A 26 -19.16 26.62 -11.58
C LEU A 26 -18.04 26.18 -10.64
N PRO A 27 -18.20 26.30 -9.31
CA PRO A 27 -17.19 25.78 -8.40
C PRO A 27 -17.08 24.28 -8.67
N ALA A 28 -15.90 23.83 -9.09
CA ALA A 28 -15.54 22.42 -8.99
C ALA A 28 -15.84 21.99 -7.55
N ALA A 29 -16.36 20.78 -7.35
CA ALA A 29 -16.44 20.19 -6.02
C ALA A 29 -15.10 20.43 -5.32
N ALA A 30 -15.13 21.03 -4.12
CA ALA A 30 -13.90 21.40 -3.43
C ALA A 30 -13.11 20.12 -3.16
N ALA A 31 -12.01 19.91 -3.88
CA ALA A 31 -11.13 18.77 -3.69
C ALA A 31 -10.74 18.70 -2.21
N THR A 32 -10.75 17.50 -1.63
CA THR A 32 -10.43 17.32 -0.22
C THR A 32 -9.00 17.79 0.04
N SER A 33 -8.79 18.57 1.10
CA SER A 33 -7.46 19.07 1.41
C SER A 33 -6.48 17.96 1.77
N PHE A 34 -6.95 16.76 2.13
CA PHE A 34 -6.18 15.58 2.51
C PHE A 34 -6.47 14.37 1.59
N THR A 35 -5.43 13.60 1.27
CA THR A 35 -5.50 12.34 0.53
C THR A 35 -4.95 11.22 1.40
N THR A 36 -5.74 10.16 1.63
CA THR A 36 -5.36 9.07 2.53
C THR A 36 -4.71 7.92 1.75
N PHE A 37 -3.38 7.78 1.84
CA PHE A 37 -2.64 6.69 1.18
C PHE A 37 -2.48 5.43 2.04
N GLU A 38 -2.55 5.60 3.36
CA GLU A 38 -2.36 4.50 4.33
C GLU A 38 -0.98 3.82 4.22
N SER A 39 0.10 4.59 4.03
CA SER A 39 1.44 4.01 3.92
C SER A 39 1.90 3.33 5.22
N GLY A 40 2.35 2.08 5.12
CA GLY A 40 2.81 1.32 6.27
C GLY A 40 4.21 1.74 6.74
N GLN A 41 4.30 2.41 7.89
CA GLN A 41 5.55 2.79 8.55
C GLN A 41 6.47 1.58 8.85
N VAL A 42 7.79 1.79 8.78
CA VAL A 42 8.80 0.73 9.03
C VAL A 42 9.63 1.01 10.26
N ARG A 43 10.29 2.17 10.31
CA ARG A 43 11.10 2.65 11.45
C ARG A 43 10.89 4.14 11.66
N PRO A 44 9.70 4.56 12.10
CA PRO A 44 9.33 5.96 12.08
C PRO A 44 9.94 6.77 13.24
N LEU A 45 10.79 6.16 14.08
CA LEU A 45 11.49 6.84 15.19
C LEU A 45 13.01 6.57 15.15
N ALA A 46 13.82 7.58 15.50
CA ALA A 46 15.26 7.41 15.72
C ALA A 46 15.79 8.34 16.82
N LEU A 47 16.75 7.88 17.61
CA LEU A 47 17.50 8.73 18.54
C LEU A 47 18.79 9.25 17.91
N SER A 48 19.18 10.48 18.26
CA SER A 48 20.53 10.97 17.97
C SER A 48 21.59 10.13 18.70
N ALA A 49 22.82 10.11 18.18
CA ALA A 49 23.90 9.30 18.74
C ALA A 49 24.21 9.65 20.21
N ASN A 50 24.05 10.91 20.60
CA ASN A 50 24.19 11.36 21.99
C ASN A 50 22.91 11.22 22.86
N GLY A 51 21.80 10.73 22.29
CA GLY A 51 20.53 10.54 22.96
C GLY A 51 19.87 11.83 23.48
N LYS A 52 20.16 13.00 22.88
CA LYS A 52 19.57 14.30 23.24
C LYS A 52 18.39 14.68 22.36
N LEU A 53 18.30 14.14 21.14
CA LEU A 53 17.21 14.36 20.21
C LEU A 53 16.53 13.04 19.87
N LEU A 54 15.21 13.08 19.75
CA LEU A 54 14.38 12.04 19.16
C LEU A 54 13.78 12.60 17.88
N PHE A 55 13.87 11.82 16.81
CA PHE A 55 13.37 12.12 15.49
C PHE A 55 12.14 11.26 15.22
N ALA A 56 11.07 11.85 14.70
CA ALA A 56 9.84 11.13 14.35
C ALA A 56 9.38 11.48 12.94
N ALA A 57 9.05 10.46 12.14
CA ALA A 57 8.36 10.62 10.86
C ALA A 57 6.88 10.86 11.12
N ASN A 58 6.42 12.09 10.97
CA ASN A 58 4.99 12.43 11.00
C ASN A 58 4.42 12.21 9.61
N THR A 59 4.02 10.97 9.34
CA THR A 59 3.53 10.50 8.04
C THR A 59 2.40 11.37 7.47
N PRO A 60 1.28 11.64 8.20
CA PRO A 60 0.18 12.41 7.61
C PRO A 60 0.53 13.88 7.35
N ASP A 61 1.51 14.44 8.06
CA ASP A 61 1.91 15.85 7.90
C ASP A 61 3.07 16.04 6.90
N ASN A 62 3.67 14.95 6.41
CA ASN A 62 4.84 14.98 5.52
C ASN A 62 6.06 15.70 6.14
N ARG A 63 6.27 15.49 7.45
CA ARG A 63 7.31 16.19 8.22
C ARG A 63 8.19 15.25 9.04
N LEU A 64 9.41 15.71 9.28
CA LEU A 64 10.29 15.23 10.33
C LEU A 64 10.11 16.09 11.58
N GLU A 65 9.61 15.49 12.65
CA GLU A 65 9.49 16.11 13.97
C GLU A 65 10.76 15.86 14.80
N ILE A 66 11.29 16.91 15.41
CA ILE A 66 12.55 16.89 16.17
C ILE A 66 12.27 17.27 17.61
N PHE A 67 12.36 16.29 18.51
CA PHE A 67 12.12 16.48 19.93
C PHE A 67 13.42 16.49 20.72
N ARG A 68 13.54 17.41 21.68
CA ARG A 68 14.54 17.30 22.75
C ARG A 68 14.10 16.29 23.79
N VAL A 69 15.00 15.36 24.07
CA VAL A 69 14.81 14.33 25.09
C VAL A 69 15.18 14.90 26.47
N GLN A 70 14.19 14.98 27.36
CA GLN A 70 14.37 15.33 28.77
C GLN A 70 14.13 14.08 29.66
N ALA A 71 14.21 14.22 30.99
CA ALA A 71 14.15 13.06 31.89
C ALA A 71 12.79 12.32 31.87
N ASP A 72 11.70 13.05 31.69
CA ASP A 72 10.32 12.58 31.81
C ASP A 72 9.41 13.06 30.67
N ARG A 73 9.92 13.86 29.74
CA ARG A 73 9.13 14.44 28.64
C ARG A 73 9.95 14.59 27.36
N LEU A 74 9.23 14.67 26.26
CA LEU A 74 9.74 15.18 24.99
C LEU A 74 9.30 16.63 24.84
N ARG A 75 10.16 17.45 24.22
CA ARG A 75 9.83 18.84 23.87
C ARG A 75 10.09 19.03 22.39
N LEU A 76 9.07 19.37 21.62
CA LEU A 76 9.25 19.70 20.21
C LEU A 76 10.21 20.91 20.07
N GLU A 77 11.25 20.77 19.26
CA GLU A 77 12.24 21.83 18.97
C GLU A 77 12.11 22.36 17.55
N ALA A 78 11.75 21.50 16.60
CA ALA A 78 11.59 21.85 15.21
C ALA A 78 10.73 20.80 14.49
N SER A 79 10.06 21.27 13.44
CA SER A 79 9.35 20.45 12.47
C SER A 79 9.89 20.83 11.10
N VAL A 80 10.26 19.84 10.27
CA VAL A 80 10.91 20.07 8.97
C VAL A 80 10.10 19.40 7.87
N PRO A 81 9.62 20.14 6.86
CA PRO A 81 8.93 19.53 5.72
C PRO A 81 9.89 18.63 4.93
N VAL A 82 9.44 17.41 4.63
CA VAL A 82 10.18 16.41 3.85
C VAL A 82 9.35 16.00 2.62
N GLY A 83 9.55 14.80 2.08
CA GLY A 83 8.68 14.30 1.02
C GLY A 83 7.41 13.67 1.56
N LEU A 84 6.53 13.27 0.64
CA LEU A 84 5.23 12.73 1.00
C LEU A 84 5.34 11.31 1.58
N GLU A 85 4.48 11.04 2.55
CA GLU A 85 4.37 9.75 3.25
C GLU A 85 5.73 9.28 3.84
N PRO A 86 6.35 10.04 4.76
CA PRO A 86 7.59 9.60 5.40
C PRO A 86 7.33 8.38 6.30
N VAL A 87 8.07 7.29 6.10
CA VAL A 87 7.83 5.98 6.75
C VAL A 87 9.00 5.46 7.59
N ALA A 88 10.21 5.99 7.38
CA ALA A 88 11.39 5.62 8.13
C ALA A 88 12.35 6.80 8.31
N VAL A 89 13.07 6.81 9.42
CA VAL A 89 14.07 7.82 9.75
C VAL A 89 15.32 7.17 10.34
N ALA A 90 16.51 7.62 9.90
CA ALA A 90 17.79 7.17 10.46
C ALA A 90 18.72 8.36 10.74
N ALA A 91 19.24 8.41 11.96
CA ALA A 91 20.28 9.37 12.34
C ALA A 91 21.66 8.86 11.91
N ARG A 92 22.38 9.64 11.09
CA ARG A 92 23.78 9.34 10.73
C ARG A 92 24.76 9.81 11.82
N GLY A 93 24.29 10.66 12.72
CA GLY A 93 25.04 11.22 13.84
C GLY A 93 24.16 12.21 14.61
N ASP A 94 24.78 13.19 15.26
CA ASP A 94 24.06 14.27 15.96
C ASP A 94 23.66 15.43 15.05
N ASP A 95 24.20 15.46 13.83
CA ASP A 95 24.17 16.62 12.93
C ASP A 95 23.38 16.38 11.64
N GLU A 96 23.05 15.12 11.32
CA GLU A 96 22.40 14.76 10.06
C GLU A 96 21.46 13.57 10.22
N VAL A 97 20.28 13.67 9.62
CA VAL A 97 19.20 12.67 9.64
C VAL A 97 18.70 12.44 8.22
N TRP A 98 18.42 11.19 7.86
CA TRP A 98 17.85 10.83 6.57
C TRP A 98 16.44 10.29 6.76
N VAL A 99 15.50 10.75 5.94
CA VAL A 99 14.08 10.40 6.02
C VAL A 99 13.63 9.79 4.70
N VAL A 100 13.06 8.59 4.76
CA VAL A 100 12.53 7.86 3.61
C VAL A 100 11.08 8.29 3.36
N ASN A 101 10.81 8.83 2.17
CA ASN A 101 9.51 9.33 1.76
C ASN A 101 8.88 8.35 0.75
N HIS A 102 7.91 7.57 1.20
CA HIS A 102 7.38 6.41 0.48
C HIS A 102 6.70 6.77 -0.84
N LEU A 103 5.84 7.79 -0.83
CA LEU A 103 5.11 8.22 -2.02
C LEU A 103 5.97 9.06 -2.96
N SER A 104 6.98 9.75 -2.42
CA SER A 104 7.83 10.65 -3.19
C SER A 104 9.03 9.98 -3.87
N ASP A 105 9.17 8.65 -3.79
CA ASP A 105 10.30 7.88 -4.32
C ASP A 105 11.67 8.48 -3.99
N SER A 106 11.81 8.97 -2.75
CA SER A 106 12.94 9.81 -2.39
C SER A 106 13.38 9.67 -0.94
N VAL A 107 14.59 10.13 -0.68
CA VAL A 107 15.14 10.29 0.66
C VAL A 107 15.55 11.73 0.90
N SER A 108 15.01 12.32 1.97
CA SER A 108 15.37 13.67 2.42
C SER A 108 16.55 13.62 3.37
N VAL A 109 17.66 14.28 3.04
CA VAL A 109 18.82 14.47 3.92
C VAL A 109 18.66 15.79 4.64
N VAL A 110 18.57 15.74 5.96
CA VAL A 110 18.25 16.87 6.84
C VAL A 110 19.46 17.23 7.69
N ASP A 111 19.87 18.50 7.62
CA ASP A 111 20.85 19.08 8.55
C ASP A 111 20.15 19.41 9.86
N VAL A 112 20.63 18.85 10.98
CA VAL A 112 20.04 19.02 12.32
C VAL A 112 21.03 19.57 13.35
N ARG A 113 22.20 20.07 12.91
CA ARG A 113 23.25 20.65 13.78
C ARG A 113 22.71 21.70 14.76
N ASP A 114 21.78 22.50 14.26
CA ASP A 114 20.99 23.43 15.05
C ASP A 114 19.52 23.16 14.71
N ALA A 115 18.78 22.59 15.66
CA ALA A 115 17.37 22.26 15.47
C ALA A 115 16.56 23.48 14.97
N LYS A 116 16.89 24.70 15.43
CA LYS A 116 16.20 25.93 15.00
C LYS A 116 16.47 26.31 13.55
N ARG A 117 17.47 25.69 12.92
CA ARG A 117 17.86 25.89 11.51
C ARG A 117 17.75 24.58 10.73
N ALA A 118 17.08 23.58 11.29
CA ALA A 118 16.95 22.28 10.66
C ALA A 118 16.19 22.40 9.34
N ARG A 119 16.71 21.77 8.30
CA ARG A 119 16.18 21.84 6.94
C ARG A 119 16.71 20.71 6.06
N VAL A 120 15.96 20.38 5.02
CA VAL A 120 16.44 19.51 3.95
C VAL A 120 17.58 20.21 3.21
N VAL A 121 18.71 19.54 3.05
CA VAL A 121 19.88 20.02 2.30
C VAL A 121 20.08 19.26 0.99
N ARG A 122 19.41 18.10 0.84
CA ARG A 122 19.47 17.25 -0.34
C ARG A 122 18.27 16.32 -0.38
N THR A 123 17.70 16.15 -1.57
CA THR A 123 16.81 15.03 -1.91
C THR A 123 17.59 14.03 -2.77
N LEU A 124 17.56 12.76 -2.40
CA LEU A 124 17.95 11.64 -3.25
C LEU A 124 16.71 11.05 -3.91
N LEU A 125 16.81 10.65 -5.18
CA LEU A 125 15.73 9.96 -5.89
C LEU A 125 16.14 8.50 -6.02
N VAL A 126 15.24 7.59 -5.67
CA VAL A 126 15.45 6.14 -5.64
C VAL A 126 14.30 5.43 -6.35
N GLY A 127 14.32 4.10 -6.42
CA GLY A 127 13.20 3.32 -6.99
C GLY A 127 11.89 3.53 -6.24
N ASP A 128 10.81 3.03 -6.85
CA ASP A 128 9.43 3.12 -6.35
C ASP A 128 9.29 2.56 -4.92
N GLU A 129 8.41 3.18 -4.13
CA GLU A 129 8.03 2.74 -2.79
C GLU A 129 9.22 2.50 -1.85
N PRO A 130 10.12 3.48 -1.60
CA PRO A 130 11.20 3.29 -0.64
C PRO A 130 10.62 3.08 0.77
N ARG A 131 11.25 2.20 1.56
CA ARG A 131 10.66 1.72 2.84
C ARG A 131 11.55 1.89 4.06
N ASP A 132 12.78 1.39 4.03
CA ASP A 132 13.70 1.44 5.18
C ASP A 132 15.07 1.98 4.80
N ILE A 133 15.82 2.43 5.80
CA ILE A 133 17.19 2.93 5.63
C ILE A 133 18.07 2.54 6.82
N VAL A 134 19.28 2.06 6.53
CA VAL A 134 20.32 1.81 7.55
C VAL A 134 21.71 2.27 7.12
N PHE A 135 22.54 2.62 8.09
CA PHE A 135 23.96 2.94 7.87
C PHE A 135 24.89 1.79 8.24
N ALA A 136 25.68 1.33 7.28
CA ALA A 136 26.60 0.20 7.42
C ALA A 136 27.91 0.40 6.63
N GLY A 137 28.72 -0.65 6.51
CA GLY A 137 30.06 -0.63 5.95
C GLY A 137 31.09 -0.02 6.90
N LEU A 138 32.33 0.13 6.41
CA LEU A 138 33.42 0.69 7.21
C LEU A 138 33.05 2.07 7.75
N LYS A 139 33.12 2.23 9.08
CA LYS A 139 32.74 3.45 9.81
C LYS A 139 31.28 3.90 9.55
N ARG A 140 30.38 2.98 9.17
CA ARG A 140 28.96 3.26 8.85
C ARG A 140 28.81 4.39 7.82
N SER A 141 29.69 4.38 6.82
CA SER A 141 29.77 5.44 5.80
C SER A 141 28.82 5.24 4.62
N ARG A 142 28.12 4.11 4.56
CA ARG A 142 27.23 3.76 3.44
C ARG A 142 25.78 3.69 3.91
N ALA A 143 24.88 4.31 3.18
CA ALA A 143 23.43 4.21 3.38
C ALA A 143 22.88 3.12 2.48
N PHE A 144 22.04 2.25 3.02
CA PHE A 144 21.32 1.20 2.30
C PHE A 144 19.83 1.50 2.40
N ILE A 145 19.12 1.55 1.26
CA ILE A 145 17.71 1.93 1.15
C ILE A 145 16.97 0.87 0.35
N THR A 146 15.87 0.33 0.88
CA THR A 146 15.01 -0.65 0.19
C THR A 146 14.03 0.04 -0.73
N THR A 147 13.89 -0.45 -1.97
CA THR A 147 12.88 -0.01 -2.96
C THR A 147 12.35 -1.19 -3.77
N ALA A 148 11.21 -1.03 -4.43
CA ALA A 148 10.80 -1.95 -5.49
C ALA A 148 11.75 -1.84 -6.71
N HIS A 149 11.89 -2.93 -7.47
CA HIS A 149 12.65 -2.95 -8.73
C HIS A 149 11.85 -2.36 -9.91
N ARG A 150 11.43 -1.11 -9.76
CA ARG A 150 10.63 -0.33 -10.73
C ARG A 150 10.63 1.15 -10.30
N GLY A 151 9.91 2.00 -11.03
CA GLY A 151 9.71 3.41 -10.69
C GLY A 151 10.35 4.36 -11.68
N GLN A 152 9.92 5.62 -11.71
CA GLN A 152 10.33 6.58 -12.74
C GLN A 152 11.74 7.14 -12.54
N ASN A 153 12.40 6.83 -11.42
CA ASN A 153 13.73 7.33 -11.07
C ASN A 153 14.84 6.27 -11.22
N ILE A 154 14.52 5.05 -11.68
CA ILE A 154 15.52 3.98 -11.89
C ILE A 154 16.38 4.25 -13.14
N PRO A 155 17.69 3.92 -13.12
CA PRO A 155 18.59 4.14 -14.25
C PRO A 155 18.69 2.96 -15.23
N PHE A 156 17.79 1.97 -15.13
CA PHE A 156 17.83 0.72 -15.90
C PHE A 156 16.42 0.28 -16.34
N ASP A 157 16.35 -0.65 -17.29
CA ASP A 157 15.10 -1.33 -17.63
C ASP A 157 14.77 -2.38 -16.55
N PRO A 158 13.61 -2.27 -15.87
CA PRO A 158 13.24 -3.17 -14.78
C PRO A 158 12.85 -4.59 -15.27
N GLN A 159 12.73 -4.80 -16.60
CA GLN A 159 12.44 -6.10 -17.19
C GLN A 159 11.21 -6.79 -16.56
N ILE A 160 10.16 -6.00 -16.29
CA ILE A 160 9.01 -6.41 -15.46
C ILE A 160 8.37 -7.70 -15.97
N THR A 161 8.25 -7.87 -17.30
CA THR A 161 7.65 -9.04 -17.94
C THR A 161 8.64 -10.18 -18.22
N THR A 162 9.84 -10.13 -17.66
CA THR A 162 10.87 -11.16 -17.85
C THR A 162 10.84 -12.17 -16.69
N PRO A 163 10.75 -13.48 -16.98
CA PRO A 163 10.84 -14.53 -15.97
C PRO A 163 12.19 -14.54 -15.25
N GLY A 164 12.23 -14.98 -14.00
CA GLY A 164 13.49 -15.16 -13.26
C GLY A 164 14.24 -13.87 -12.92
N VAL A 165 13.59 -12.70 -13.01
CA VAL A 165 14.13 -11.42 -12.53
C VAL A 165 13.71 -11.17 -11.09
N GLY A 166 14.68 -10.79 -10.24
CA GLY A 166 14.42 -10.35 -8.87
C GLY A 166 13.77 -8.97 -8.85
N ARG A 167 12.84 -8.74 -7.91
CA ARG A 167 12.00 -7.53 -7.87
C ARG A 167 12.19 -6.68 -6.61
N ALA A 168 13.20 -7.00 -5.79
CA ALA A 168 13.63 -6.20 -4.65
C ALA A 168 14.96 -5.51 -4.92
N ASP A 169 15.04 -4.20 -4.70
CA ASP A 169 16.30 -3.47 -4.79
C ASP A 169 16.74 -2.92 -3.43
N VAL A 170 18.07 -2.91 -3.23
CA VAL A 170 18.73 -2.15 -2.17
C VAL A 170 19.69 -1.15 -2.80
N TRP A 171 19.33 0.13 -2.75
CA TRP A 171 20.14 1.24 -3.21
C TRP A 171 21.21 1.56 -2.18
N VAL A 172 22.46 1.69 -2.62
CA VAL A 172 23.60 1.95 -1.73
C VAL A 172 24.31 3.23 -2.10
N PHE A 173 24.39 4.19 -1.18
CA PHE A 173 25.08 5.46 -1.38
C PHE A 173 26.29 5.60 -0.46
N ASP A 174 27.34 6.28 -0.93
CA ASP A 174 28.33 6.86 -0.02
C ASP A 174 27.71 8.08 0.66
N ALA A 175 27.41 7.96 1.95
CA ALA A 175 26.72 9.00 2.70
C ALA A 175 27.56 10.29 2.88
N ARG A 176 28.85 10.27 2.51
CA ARG A 176 29.74 11.43 2.53
C ARG A 176 29.96 12.03 1.14
N GLN A 177 29.58 11.31 0.08
CA GLN A 177 29.81 11.72 -1.30
C GLN A 177 28.64 11.29 -2.19
N LEU A 178 27.54 12.04 -2.10
CA LEU A 178 26.29 11.76 -2.83
C LEU A 178 26.35 12.11 -4.33
N GLY A 179 27.44 12.72 -4.80
CA GLY A 179 27.58 13.18 -6.18
C GLY A 179 26.69 14.39 -6.53
N THR A 180 26.68 14.76 -7.82
CA THR A 180 25.97 15.94 -8.35
C THR A 180 24.84 15.60 -9.33
N SER A 181 24.59 14.31 -9.62
CA SER A 181 23.45 13.86 -10.42
C SER A 181 22.11 14.23 -9.76
N LEU A 182 21.01 14.24 -10.52
CA LEU A 182 19.68 14.63 -10.03
C LEU A 182 19.32 13.94 -8.69
N GLY A 183 19.28 12.61 -8.69
CA GLY A 183 18.94 11.78 -7.52
C GLY A 183 20.12 11.36 -6.62
N GLY A 184 21.32 11.87 -6.87
CA GLY A 184 22.55 11.35 -6.27
C GLY A 184 23.13 10.15 -7.04
N THR A 185 24.35 9.75 -6.69
CA THR A 185 25.10 8.69 -7.39
C THR A 185 25.24 7.47 -6.48
N PRO A 186 24.48 6.38 -6.71
CA PRO A 186 24.64 5.17 -5.92
C PRO A 186 26.00 4.50 -6.22
N LEU A 187 26.60 3.89 -5.20
CA LEU A 187 27.74 2.98 -5.31
C LEU A 187 27.33 1.66 -6.00
N SER A 188 26.14 1.17 -5.67
CA SER A 188 25.49 0.02 -6.29
C SER A 188 23.99 0.05 -6.05
N ILE A 189 23.25 -0.66 -6.90
CA ILE A 189 21.86 -1.06 -6.66
C ILE A 189 21.90 -2.58 -6.65
N VAL A 190 21.60 -3.19 -5.50
CA VAL A 190 21.66 -4.64 -5.31
C VAL A 190 20.26 -5.20 -5.52
N THR A 191 20.06 -5.90 -6.63
CA THR A 191 18.79 -6.59 -6.92
C THR A 191 18.77 -7.97 -6.27
N LEU A 192 17.71 -8.24 -5.52
CA LEU A 192 17.48 -9.45 -4.73
C LEU A 192 16.35 -10.26 -5.35
N PHE A 193 16.51 -11.59 -5.36
CA PHE A 193 15.56 -12.50 -5.97
C PHE A 193 14.34 -12.76 -5.05
N SER A 194 13.50 -11.76 -4.90
CA SER A 194 12.18 -11.85 -4.24
C SER A 194 11.27 -10.73 -4.78
N ASP A 195 10.07 -10.57 -4.23
CA ASP A 195 9.21 -9.42 -4.50
C ASP A 195 9.73 -8.16 -3.78
N THR A 196 8.88 -7.16 -3.49
CA THR A 196 9.32 -5.88 -2.91
C THR A 196 9.99 -6.06 -1.54
N PRO A 197 11.08 -5.34 -1.22
CA PRO A 197 11.76 -5.44 0.07
C PRO A 197 11.15 -4.46 1.07
N ARG A 198 11.21 -4.77 2.37
CA ARG A 198 10.75 -3.85 3.42
C ARG A 198 11.88 -3.42 4.33
N ALA A 199 12.24 -4.25 5.29
CA ALA A 199 13.11 -3.87 6.39
C ALA A 199 14.57 -4.25 6.15
N LEU A 200 15.46 -3.48 6.79
CA LEU A 200 16.90 -3.72 6.83
C LEU A 200 17.34 -3.92 8.28
N ALA A 201 18.39 -4.72 8.50
CA ALA A 201 19.05 -4.83 9.79
C ALA A 201 20.57 -4.96 9.61
N VAL A 202 21.35 -4.47 10.57
CA VAL A 202 22.82 -4.37 10.44
C VAL A 202 23.51 -5.10 11.56
N THR A 203 24.58 -5.84 11.25
CA THR A 203 25.44 -6.41 12.29
C THR A 203 26.09 -5.31 13.14
N PRO A 204 26.43 -5.58 14.41
CA PRO A 204 27.02 -4.57 15.30
C PRO A 204 28.29 -3.92 14.75
N ASP A 205 29.12 -4.70 14.06
CA ASP A 205 30.36 -4.25 13.40
C ASP A 205 30.14 -3.48 12.08
N GLY A 206 28.91 -3.48 11.57
CA GLY A 206 28.54 -2.85 10.30
C GLY A 206 28.98 -3.61 9.06
N SER A 207 29.48 -4.85 9.18
CA SER A 207 30.02 -5.60 8.05
C SER A 207 28.96 -6.23 7.14
N ARG A 208 27.78 -6.54 7.69
CA ARG A 208 26.66 -7.11 6.93
C ARG A 208 25.37 -6.32 7.13
N VAL A 209 24.58 -6.30 6.06
CA VAL A 209 23.19 -5.83 6.06
C VAL A 209 22.30 -7.00 5.69
N TYR A 210 21.25 -7.22 6.47
CA TYR A 210 20.16 -8.14 6.14
C TYR A 210 19.03 -7.35 5.49
N ALA A 211 18.41 -7.88 4.45
CA ALA A 211 17.24 -7.28 3.79
C ALA A 211 16.09 -8.29 3.71
N ALA A 212 14.91 -7.92 4.21
CA ALA A 212 13.72 -8.77 4.19
C ALA A 212 12.86 -8.48 2.95
N ALA A 213 12.45 -9.54 2.27
CA ALA A 213 11.36 -9.53 1.31
C ALA A 213 10.05 -9.28 2.06
N PHE A 214 9.29 -8.26 1.66
CA PHE A 214 8.06 -7.90 2.33
C PHE A 214 6.98 -8.96 2.11
N HIS A 215 6.67 -9.20 0.83
CA HIS A 215 5.72 -10.21 0.37
C HIS A 215 6.51 -11.43 -0.07
N SER A 216 6.95 -12.24 0.89
CA SER A 216 7.78 -13.42 0.63
C SER A 216 6.99 -14.55 -0.02
N GLY A 217 5.70 -14.63 0.31
CA GLY A 217 4.86 -15.76 -0.02
C GLY A 217 5.08 -16.93 0.94
N ASN A 218 4.36 -18.03 0.71
CA ASN A 218 4.41 -19.21 1.57
C ASN A 218 4.40 -20.51 0.74
N ARG A 219 4.99 -20.44 -0.45
CA ARG A 219 5.09 -21.54 -1.43
C ARG A 219 3.74 -22.10 -1.87
N THR A 220 2.76 -21.24 -2.05
CA THR A 220 1.45 -21.60 -2.61
C THR A 220 1.29 -21.02 -4.01
N THR A 221 0.44 -21.66 -4.82
CA THR A 221 -0.01 -21.20 -6.15
C THR A 221 -1.42 -21.71 -6.41
N SER A 222 -2.13 -21.08 -7.35
CA SER A 222 -3.40 -21.60 -7.88
C SER A 222 -3.16 -22.42 -9.15
N ILE A 223 -3.92 -23.49 -9.31
CA ILE A 223 -4.13 -24.22 -10.56
C ILE A 223 -5.43 -23.72 -11.17
N ASP A 224 -5.36 -23.37 -12.45
CA ASP A 224 -6.50 -22.93 -13.26
C ASP A 224 -7.60 -23.99 -13.33
N GLU A 225 -8.87 -23.56 -13.31
CA GLU A 225 -10.04 -24.45 -13.28
C GLU A 225 -10.03 -25.48 -14.40
N SER A 226 -9.60 -25.08 -15.61
CA SER A 226 -9.63 -25.93 -16.79
C SER A 226 -8.67 -27.12 -16.73
N LEU A 227 -7.76 -27.11 -15.74
CA LEU A 227 -6.78 -28.16 -15.46
C LEU A 227 -7.19 -29.04 -14.28
N VAL A 228 -8.22 -28.67 -13.54
CA VAL A 228 -8.78 -29.44 -12.42
C VAL A 228 -9.86 -30.38 -12.97
N PRO A 229 -9.79 -31.70 -12.73
CA PRO A 229 -10.83 -32.61 -13.20
C PRO A 229 -12.21 -32.29 -12.62
N ASN A 230 -13.22 -32.18 -13.49
CA ASN A 230 -14.60 -31.97 -13.06
C ASN A 230 -15.17 -33.18 -12.30
N GLY A 231 -16.13 -32.91 -11.41
CA GLY A 231 -16.83 -33.95 -10.65
C GLY A 231 -16.24 -34.27 -9.27
N GLY A 232 -15.45 -33.34 -8.72
CA GLY A 232 -15.03 -33.37 -7.32
C GLY A 232 -13.98 -34.42 -6.97
N GLU A 233 -13.86 -34.72 -5.67
CA GLU A 233 -12.73 -35.47 -5.11
C GLU A 233 -12.60 -36.86 -5.74
N ALA A 234 -13.74 -37.53 -5.94
CA ALA A 234 -13.82 -38.87 -6.52
C ALA A 234 -13.33 -38.95 -7.97
N ALA A 235 -13.38 -37.83 -8.71
CA ALA A 235 -12.86 -37.71 -10.06
C ALA A 235 -11.37 -37.32 -10.12
N GLY A 236 -10.74 -37.08 -8.96
CA GLY A 236 -9.41 -36.48 -8.88
C GLY A 236 -9.43 -34.95 -8.95
N GLY A 237 -10.63 -34.34 -8.90
CA GLY A 237 -10.87 -32.90 -8.89
C GLY A 237 -10.75 -32.28 -7.50
N LEU A 238 -11.49 -31.20 -7.27
CA LEU A 238 -11.52 -30.48 -5.99
C LEU A 238 -11.80 -31.41 -4.81
N PRO A 239 -11.08 -31.28 -3.69
CA PRO A 239 -11.41 -31.98 -2.45
C PRO A 239 -12.84 -31.67 -1.99
N TRP A 240 -13.44 -32.61 -1.25
CA TRP A 240 -14.79 -32.49 -0.70
C TRP A 240 -14.98 -31.20 0.12
N PRO A 241 -16.16 -30.52 0.07
CA PRO A 241 -17.46 -30.98 -0.43
C PRO A 241 -17.82 -30.68 -1.88
N ASP A 242 -18.63 -31.56 -2.47
CA ASP A 242 -19.16 -31.43 -3.84
C ASP A 242 -20.47 -30.63 -3.94
N THR A 243 -21.08 -30.32 -2.80
CA THR A 243 -22.31 -29.53 -2.70
C THR A 243 -22.23 -28.57 -1.53
N ASN A 244 -23.09 -27.54 -1.48
CA ASN A 244 -23.31 -26.79 -0.25
C ASN A 244 -24.21 -27.61 0.72
N PHE A 245 -24.50 -27.04 1.89
CA PHE A 245 -25.35 -27.67 2.90
C PHE A 245 -26.79 -27.97 2.42
N GLU A 246 -27.25 -27.29 1.36
CA GLU A 246 -28.57 -27.47 0.74
C GLU A 246 -28.57 -28.54 -0.37
N GLY A 247 -27.40 -29.11 -0.69
CA GLY A 247 -27.23 -30.09 -1.77
C GLY A 247 -27.12 -29.47 -3.16
N VAL A 248 -26.90 -28.16 -3.28
CA VAL A 248 -26.60 -27.51 -4.56
C VAL A 248 -25.16 -27.84 -4.97
N PRO A 249 -24.92 -28.38 -6.18
CA PRO A 249 -23.57 -28.71 -6.64
C PRO A 249 -22.61 -27.53 -6.65
N GLN A 250 -21.36 -27.78 -6.27
CA GLN A 250 -20.29 -26.79 -6.37
C GLN A 250 -20.00 -26.43 -7.84
N PRO A 251 -19.69 -25.15 -8.14
CA PRO A 251 -19.09 -24.79 -9.42
C PRO A 251 -17.72 -25.43 -9.57
N GLU A 252 -17.34 -25.74 -10.81
CA GLU A 252 -15.97 -26.15 -11.12
C GLU A 252 -15.07 -24.91 -11.04
N VAL A 253 -14.04 -24.96 -10.19
CA VAL A 253 -13.17 -23.83 -9.88
C VAL A 253 -11.72 -24.29 -9.76
N GLY A 254 -10.78 -23.34 -9.76
CA GLY A 254 -9.36 -23.62 -9.55
C GLY A 254 -9.03 -24.22 -8.18
N LEU A 255 -7.78 -24.62 -8.00
CA LEU A 255 -7.29 -25.29 -6.79
C LEU A 255 -6.00 -24.66 -6.27
N ILE A 256 -5.94 -24.32 -4.98
CA ILE A 256 -4.68 -23.90 -4.35
C ILE A 256 -3.84 -25.14 -4.02
N VAL A 257 -2.56 -25.11 -4.38
CA VAL A 257 -1.57 -26.14 -4.03
C VAL A 257 -0.37 -25.50 -3.32
N LYS A 258 0.28 -26.26 -2.45
CA LYS A 258 1.44 -25.84 -1.66
C LYS A 258 2.62 -26.77 -1.90
N PHE A 259 3.82 -26.21 -2.03
CA PHE A 259 5.03 -27.01 -2.15
C PHE A 259 5.47 -27.52 -0.76
N ASP A 260 5.50 -28.84 -0.58
CA ASP A 260 5.83 -29.49 0.69
C ASP A 260 7.35 -29.69 0.94
N GLY A 261 8.16 -29.29 -0.04
CA GLY A 261 9.62 -29.51 -0.06
C GLY A 261 10.06 -30.55 -1.10
N ALA A 262 9.14 -31.35 -1.63
CA ALA A 262 9.38 -32.33 -2.69
C ALA A 262 8.34 -32.23 -3.82
N HIS A 263 7.07 -32.02 -3.48
CA HIS A 263 5.94 -32.03 -4.39
C HIS A 263 5.03 -30.82 -4.17
N TRP A 264 4.36 -30.39 -5.23
CA TRP A 264 3.19 -29.53 -5.14
C TRP A 264 1.99 -30.38 -4.76
N VAL A 265 1.37 -30.09 -3.62
CA VAL A 265 0.25 -30.89 -3.10
C VAL A 265 -0.95 -30.04 -2.76
N ASP A 266 -2.14 -30.63 -2.89
CA ASP A 266 -3.37 -30.06 -2.34
C ASP A 266 -3.56 -30.42 -0.86
N GLU A 267 -4.68 -30.02 -0.27
CA GLU A 267 -4.98 -30.27 1.16
C GLU A 267 -5.13 -31.77 1.52
N LEU A 268 -5.32 -32.65 0.53
CA LEU A 268 -5.34 -34.10 0.70
C LEU A 268 -3.95 -34.73 0.57
N GLY A 269 -2.92 -33.95 0.21
CA GLY A 269 -1.58 -34.42 -0.07
C GLY A 269 -1.42 -35.07 -1.45
N ARG A 270 -2.37 -34.87 -2.39
CA ARG A 270 -2.26 -35.41 -3.76
C ARG A 270 -1.27 -34.56 -4.56
N PRO A 271 -0.37 -35.16 -5.36
CA PRO A 271 0.62 -34.42 -6.12
C PRO A 271 0.03 -33.77 -7.38
N TRP A 272 0.48 -32.54 -7.67
CA TRP A 272 0.08 -31.69 -8.79
C TRP A 272 1.28 -31.13 -9.57
N ASP A 273 2.46 -31.76 -9.46
CA ASP A 273 3.72 -31.28 -10.03
C ASP A 273 3.65 -30.98 -11.53
N ASP A 274 2.89 -31.76 -12.29
CA ASP A 274 2.74 -31.59 -13.74
C ASP A 274 1.96 -30.33 -14.13
N MET A 275 1.21 -29.74 -13.19
CA MET A 275 0.43 -28.52 -13.41
C MET A 275 1.19 -27.24 -13.06
N VAL A 276 2.25 -27.32 -12.24
CA VAL A 276 3.06 -26.17 -11.86
C VAL A 276 4.32 -26.10 -12.72
N ARG A 277 4.45 -25.03 -13.52
CA ARG A 277 5.56 -24.84 -14.47
C ARG A 277 6.63 -23.88 -13.96
N PHE A 278 6.85 -23.85 -12.65
CA PHE A 278 7.89 -23.03 -12.03
C PHE A 278 8.30 -23.56 -10.65
N SER A 279 9.38 -23.00 -10.11
CA SER A 279 9.84 -23.23 -8.74
C SER A 279 9.68 -21.96 -7.89
N LEU A 280 9.27 -22.12 -6.63
CA LEU A 280 9.24 -21.02 -5.64
C LEU A 280 10.31 -21.26 -4.58
N PRO A 281 11.51 -20.69 -4.76
CA PRO A 281 12.61 -20.92 -3.82
C PRO A 281 12.41 -20.22 -2.47
N ASP A 282 11.44 -19.29 -2.35
CA ASP A 282 11.02 -18.72 -1.06
C ASP A 282 12.20 -18.08 -0.32
N LYS A 283 12.93 -17.20 -1.02
CA LYS A 283 14.09 -16.47 -0.49
C LYS A 283 13.57 -15.24 0.24
N ASP A 284 13.64 -15.27 1.57
CA ASP A 284 12.92 -14.31 2.40
C ASP A 284 13.83 -13.21 2.97
N VAL A 285 15.02 -13.59 3.45
CA VAL A 285 15.95 -12.63 4.05
C VAL A 285 17.31 -12.77 3.40
N PHE A 286 17.79 -11.71 2.77
CA PHE A 286 19.04 -11.66 2.02
C PHE A 286 20.18 -11.12 2.87
N VAL A 287 21.40 -11.57 2.59
CA VAL A 287 22.63 -11.12 3.26
C VAL A 287 23.49 -10.33 2.28
N ILE A 288 23.79 -9.08 2.62
CA ILE A 288 24.60 -8.17 1.82
C ILE A 288 25.94 -7.92 2.53
N ASP A 289 27.04 -8.07 1.81
CA ASP A 289 28.37 -7.66 2.28
C ASP A 289 28.49 -6.14 2.15
N ALA A 290 28.39 -5.45 3.28
CA ALA A 290 28.44 -4.00 3.34
C ALA A 290 29.87 -3.45 3.24
N THR A 291 30.89 -4.31 3.29
CA THR A 291 32.32 -3.97 3.18
C THR A 291 32.87 -4.18 1.77
N ALA A 292 32.23 -5.02 0.95
CA ALA A 292 32.55 -5.16 -0.47
C ALA A 292 32.54 -3.81 -1.20
N ASN A 293 33.33 -3.66 -2.26
CA ASN A 293 33.40 -2.42 -3.03
C ASN A 293 33.21 -2.68 -4.54
N PRO A 294 32.03 -2.39 -5.11
CA PRO A 294 30.82 -1.91 -4.41
C PRO A 294 30.17 -3.01 -3.54
N PRO A 295 29.30 -2.64 -2.57
CA PRO A 295 28.47 -3.59 -1.81
C PRO A 295 27.64 -4.49 -2.71
N ARG A 296 27.51 -5.76 -2.34
CA ARG A 296 26.78 -6.78 -3.08
C ARG A 296 26.20 -7.85 -2.16
N GLN A 297 25.19 -8.58 -2.64
CA GLN A 297 24.71 -9.78 -1.97
C GLN A 297 25.87 -10.78 -1.77
N VAL A 298 25.87 -11.50 -0.66
CA VAL A 298 26.78 -12.62 -0.41
C VAL A 298 26.43 -13.77 -1.37
N ASP A 299 27.44 -14.34 -2.03
CA ASP A 299 27.24 -15.39 -3.02
C ASP A 299 26.85 -16.74 -2.38
N GLY A 300 26.07 -17.54 -3.12
CA GLY A 300 25.73 -18.92 -2.75
C GLY A 300 24.71 -19.04 -1.60
N PRO A 301 24.60 -20.23 -0.97
CA PRO A 301 23.58 -20.52 0.04
C PRO A 301 23.66 -19.66 1.32
N GLY A 302 24.81 -19.03 1.60
CA GLY A 302 24.95 -18.08 2.71
C GLY A 302 24.39 -16.68 2.41
N GLY A 303 23.89 -16.46 1.18
CA GLY A 303 23.37 -15.19 0.71
C GLY A 303 21.90 -14.92 1.05
N PHE A 304 21.18 -15.90 1.59
CA PHE A 304 19.77 -15.76 1.94
C PHE A 304 19.30 -16.82 2.95
N PHE A 305 18.14 -16.59 3.54
CA PHE A 305 17.36 -17.53 4.36
C PHE A 305 15.99 -17.79 3.70
N THR A 306 15.42 -18.97 3.95
CA THR A 306 14.12 -19.41 3.41
C THR A 306 13.22 -19.95 4.53
N GLY A 307 11.90 -19.95 4.34
CA GLY A 307 10.93 -20.41 5.34
C GLY A 307 10.80 -19.49 6.56
N VAL A 308 10.96 -18.18 6.38
CA VAL A 308 10.92 -17.18 7.44
C VAL A 308 9.50 -16.78 7.81
N GLY A 309 8.61 -16.65 6.83
CA GLY A 309 7.20 -16.28 6.98
C GLY A 309 6.62 -15.77 5.67
N THR A 310 5.31 -15.49 5.65
CA THR A 310 4.61 -15.01 4.44
C THR A 310 4.79 -13.51 4.22
N VAL A 311 4.50 -12.70 5.24
CA VAL A 311 4.65 -11.25 5.21
C VAL A 311 5.63 -10.83 6.30
N LEU A 312 6.78 -10.25 5.92
CA LEU A 312 7.84 -9.88 6.86
C LEU A 312 7.81 -8.37 7.11
N PHE A 313 7.53 -7.97 8.34
CA PHE A 313 7.35 -6.57 8.71
C PHE A 313 8.66 -5.87 9.03
N ASN A 314 9.50 -6.48 9.87
CA ASN A 314 10.73 -5.84 10.37
C ASN A 314 11.77 -6.83 10.87
N MET A 315 12.99 -6.35 11.09
CA MET A 315 14.12 -7.14 11.56
C MET A 315 14.95 -6.42 12.63
N VAL A 316 15.58 -7.15 13.54
CA VAL A 316 16.61 -6.60 14.43
C VAL A 316 17.69 -7.64 14.70
N VAL A 317 18.95 -7.21 14.80
CA VAL A 317 20.07 -8.08 15.16
C VAL A 317 20.31 -7.99 16.66
N ASN A 318 20.35 -9.13 17.36
CA ASN A 318 20.78 -9.18 18.74
C ASN A 318 22.26 -8.77 18.84
N PRO A 319 22.60 -7.70 19.58
CA PRO A 319 23.95 -7.13 19.58
C PRO A 319 25.00 -8.02 20.25
N VAL A 320 24.58 -9.03 21.02
CA VAL A 320 25.45 -9.96 21.73
C VAL A 320 25.54 -11.30 21.01
N SER A 321 24.41 -11.92 20.68
CA SER A 321 24.42 -13.25 20.04
C SER A 321 24.63 -13.19 18.52
N GLY A 322 24.35 -12.04 17.88
CA GLY A 322 24.38 -11.88 16.43
C GLY A 322 23.22 -12.54 15.68
N LYS A 323 22.28 -13.19 16.39
CA LYS A 323 21.05 -13.74 15.79
C LYS A 323 20.15 -12.61 15.28
N VAL A 324 19.42 -12.87 14.20
CA VAL A 324 18.45 -11.94 13.63
C VAL A 324 17.05 -12.35 14.05
N TYR A 325 16.25 -11.43 14.56
CA TYR A 325 14.82 -11.63 14.80
C TYR A 325 14.04 -10.96 13.68
N VAL A 326 13.09 -11.66 13.09
CA VAL A 326 12.24 -11.19 11.99
C VAL A 326 10.78 -11.25 12.43
N SER A 327 10.10 -10.11 12.53
CA SER A 327 8.67 -10.09 12.79
C SER A 327 7.92 -10.37 11.51
N ASN A 328 6.96 -11.29 11.56
CA ASN A 328 6.21 -11.71 10.38
C ASN A 328 4.82 -12.26 10.74
N THR A 329 4.01 -12.49 9.72
CA THR A 329 2.86 -13.39 9.76
C THR A 329 3.08 -14.58 8.82
N ASP A 330 2.43 -15.70 9.13
CA ASP A 330 2.37 -16.87 8.25
C ASP A 330 0.93 -17.20 7.92
N ALA A 331 0.62 -17.27 6.63
CA ALA A 331 -0.73 -17.48 6.11
C ALA A 331 -1.07 -18.97 5.96
N ARG A 332 -2.35 -19.29 6.13
CA ARG A 332 -2.94 -20.65 6.03
C ARG A 332 -3.85 -20.78 4.81
N ASN A 333 -3.49 -20.12 3.71
CA ASN A 333 -4.33 -20.07 2.50
C ASN A 333 -4.43 -21.40 1.73
N GLU A 334 -3.61 -22.40 2.08
CA GLU A 334 -3.82 -23.78 1.60
C GLU A 334 -5.05 -24.46 2.20
N GLN A 335 -5.66 -23.87 3.23
CA GLN A 335 -6.84 -24.40 3.91
C GLN A 335 -8.09 -23.70 3.43
N ARG A 336 -9.09 -24.51 3.16
CA ARG A 336 -10.46 -24.11 2.87
C ARG A 336 -11.24 -24.30 4.18
N PHE A 337 -12.37 -23.68 4.47
CA PHE A 337 -13.14 -22.62 3.85
C PHE A 337 -13.26 -21.46 4.85
N GLU A 338 -13.99 -20.38 4.55
CA GLU A 338 -14.49 -19.48 5.60
C GLU A 338 -15.79 -20.03 6.24
N GLY A 339 -16.30 -19.37 7.27
CA GLY A 339 -17.57 -19.71 7.90
C GLY A 339 -17.44 -20.73 9.04
N PRO A 340 -18.55 -21.23 9.59
CA PRO A 340 -18.54 -22.06 10.78
C PRO A 340 -18.00 -23.48 10.54
N GLY A 341 -17.90 -23.93 9.29
CA GLY A 341 -17.34 -25.23 8.94
C GLY A 341 -18.19 -26.41 9.43
N LEU A 342 -19.51 -26.22 9.59
CA LEU A 342 -20.40 -27.27 10.12
C LEU A 342 -20.63 -28.36 9.08
N PHE A 343 -20.81 -27.96 7.83
CA PHE A 343 -20.94 -28.87 6.71
C PHE A 343 -19.57 -29.45 6.35
N ALA A 344 -18.57 -28.62 6.06
CA ALA A 344 -17.25 -29.07 5.62
C ALA A 344 -16.41 -29.77 6.71
N GLY A 345 -16.76 -29.62 7.99
CA GLY A 345 -16.01 -30.18 9.12
C GLY A 345 -14.69 -29.46 9.44
N HIS A 346 -14.32 -28.42 8.69
CA HIS A 346 -13.12 -27.62 8.86
C HIS A 346 -13.34 -26.21 8.30
N SER A 347 -12.52 -25.24 8.73
CA SER A 347 -12.58 -23.83 8.32
C SER A 347 -11.31 -23.11 8.78
N VAL A 348 -10.95 -22.01 8.10
CA VAL A 348 -9.90 -21.06 8.52
C VAL A 348 -10.42 -20.00 9.50
N ARG A 349 -11.70 -20.05 9.88
CA ARG A 349 -12.33 -19.10 10.80
C ARG A 349 -11.53 -18.94 12.09
N GLY A 350 -11.02 -17.73 12.31
CA GLY A 350 -10.19 -17.38 13.48
C GLY A 350 -8.75 -17.93 13.45
N HIS A 351 -8.32 -18.62 12.38
CA HIS A 351 -6.96 -19.16 12.23
C HIS A 351 -6.40 -18.99 10.81
N LEU A 352 -6.68 -17.85 10.17
CA LEU A 352 -6.17 -17.56 8.83
C LEU A 352 -4.68 -17.21 8.80
N HIS A 353 -4.16 -16.63 9.88
CA HIS A 353 -2.77 -16.18 9.98
C HIS A 353 -2.21 -16.44 11.37
N GLU A 354 -0.89 -16.63 11.45
CA GLU A 354 -0.16 -16.71 12.71
C GLU A 354 0.85 -15.56 12.82
N SER A 355 0.71 -14.73 13.85
CA SER A 355 1.73 -13.73 14.20
C SER A 355 2.98 -14.40 14.80
N ARG A 356 4.16 -14.08 14.25
CA ARG A 356 5.42 -14.77 14.56
C ARG A 356 6.60 -13.82 14.77
N ILE A 357 7.60 -14.34 15.48
CA ILE A 357 8.98 -13.87 15.37
C ILE A 357 9.83 -15.06 14.93
N THR A 358 10.50 -14.94 13.79
CA THR A 358 11.41 -15.96 13.29
C THR A 358 12.84 -15.61 13.66
N VAL A 359 13.55 -16.57 14.25
CA VAL A 359 14.95 -16.43 14.66
C VAL A 359 15.85 -17.00 13.58
N LEU A 360 16.79 -16.18 13.09
CA LEU A 360 17.82 -16.58 12.13
C LEU A 360 19.17 -16.65 12.85
N GLY A 361 19.90 -17.74 12.64
CA GLY A 361 21.23 -17.93 13.18
C GLY A 361 22.02 -18.99 12.42
N PRO A 362 23.25 -19.29 12.86
CA PRO A 362 24.05 -20.37 12.27
C PRO A 362 23.38 -21.74 12.39
N ASP A 363 22.49 -21.92 13.36
CA ASP A 363 21.76 -23.15 13.62
C ASP A 363 20.52 -23.33 12.72
N GLY A 364 20.17 -22.31 11.92
CA GLY A 364 19.05 -22.35 10.97
C GLY A 364 18.02 -21.24 11.15
N VAL A 365 16.83 -21.48 10.58
CA VAL A 365 15.65 -20.60 10.61
C VAL A 365 14.61 -21.23 11.53
N VAL A 366 14.21 -20.52 12.58
CA VAL A 366 13.34 -21.06 13.63
C VAL A 366 12.15 -20.13 13.88
N PRO A 367 10.95 -20.42 13.32
CA PRO A 367 9.76 -19.62 13.54
C PRO A 367 9.20 -19.82 14.96
N ARG A 368 8.74 -18.73 15.59
CA ARG A 368 8.08 -18.74 16.91
C ARG A 368 6.69 -18.11 16.83
N HIS A 369 5.67 -18.96 16.90
CA HIS A 369 4.27 -18.53 16.99
C HIS A 369 4.00 -17.81 18.33
N LEU A 370 3.62 -16.53 18.25
CA LEU A 370 3.48 -15.65 19.42
C LEU A 370 2.27 -15.99 20.29
N ASN A 371 1.22 -16.56 19.68
CA ASN A 371 -0.06 -16.81 20.34
C ASN A 371 -0.34 -18.30 20.56
N LYS A 372 0.70 -19.08 20.83
CA LYS A 372 0.62 -20.55 21.07
C LYS A 372 -0.23 -20.99 22.26
N HIS A 373 -0.86 -20.05 22.98
CA HIS A 373 -1.83 -20.32 24.04
C HIS A 373 -3.25 -20.50 23.50
N ILE A 374 -3.52 -20.11 22.25
CA ILE A 374 -4.83 -20.23 21.61
C ILE A 374 -5.10 -21.69 21.25
N ASP A 375 -6.31 -22.14 21.54
CA ASP A 375 -6.88 -23.38 21.00
C ASP A 375 -7.77 -23.06 19.80
N TYR A 376 -7.21 -23.15 18.59
CA TYR A 376 -7.93 -22.86 17.35
C TYR A 376 -9.02 -23.87 17.01
N SER A 377 -9.14 -24.98 17.77
CA SER A 377 -10.30 -25.89 17.63
C SER A 377 -11.54 -25.36 18.36
N SER A 378 -11.42 -24.30 19.15
CA SER A 378 -12.49 -23.72 19.95
C SER A 378 -12.74 -22.27 19.55
N CYS A 379 -13.87 -22.01 18.88
CA CYS A 379 -14.36 -20.65 18.59
C CYS A 379 -15.82 -20.50 19.07
N CYS A 380 -16.31 -19.34 19.51
CA CYS A 380 -15.64 -18.06 19.70
C CYS A 380 -16.14 -17.45 21.02
N ALA A 381 -15.23 -17.07 21.92
CA ALA A 381 -15.59 -16.49 23.22
C ALA A 381 -16.00 -15.01 23.08
N PRO A 382 -16.99 -14.53 23.86
CA PRO A 382 -17.38 -13.12 23.84
C PRO A 382 -16.21 -12.18 24.11
N VAL A 383 -16.00 -11.19 23.25
CA VAL A 383 -14.96 -10.16 23.44
C VAL A 383 -15.46 -8.99 24.30
N PRO A 384 -14.62 -8.42 25.19
CA PRO A 384 -13.24 -8.83 25.49
C PRO A 384 -13.17 -10.11 26.34
N ASN A 385 -12.12 -10.91 26.16
CA ASN A 385 -11.91 -12.15 26.93
C ASN A 385 -10.45 -12.36 27.35
N ALA A 386 -10.23 -13.22 28.34
CA ALA A 386 -8.90 -13.46 28.92
C ALA A 386 -7.88 -14.13 27.98
N GLU A 387 -8.32 -14.74 26.88
CA GLU A 387 -7.43 -15.29 25.86
C GLU A 387 -6.88 -14.18 24.97
N SER A 388 -7.76 -13.36 24.39
CA SER A 388 -7.42 -12.19 23.56
C SER A 388 -6.50 -11.19 24.26
N GLU A 389 -6.64 -11.03 25.58
CA GLU A 389 -5.76 -10.17 26.37
C GLU A 389 -4.29 -10.61 26.34
N LYS A 390 -4.01 -11.89 26.10
CA LYS A 390 -2.63 -12.42 26.01
C LYS A 390 -2.08 -12.38 24.58
N SER A 391 -2.93 -12.14 23.58
CA SER A 391 -2.55 -12.22 22.17
C SER A 391 -1.84 -10.94 21.70
N LEU A 392 -0.97 -11.12 20.70
CA LEU A 392 -0.28 -10.09 19.94
C LEU A 392 -0.58 -10.30 18.46
N ALA A 393 -0.98 -9.23 17.78
CA ALA A 393 -1.30 -9.25 16.35
C ALA A 393 -0.43 -8.27 15.57
N GLN A 394 -0.08 -8.64 14.34
CA GLN A 394 0.65 -7.83 13.36
C GLN A 394 1.92 -7.14 13.95
N PRO A 395 2.97 -7.92 14.25
CA PRO A 395 4.19 -7.39 14.87
C PRO A 395 4.99 -6.53 13.88
N ALA A 396 5.02 -5.21 14.09
CA ALA A 396 5.46 -4.21 13.12
C ALA A 396 6.91 -3.70 13.30
N GLU A 397 7.41 -3.52 14.51
CA GLU A 397 8.81 -3.11 14.79
C GLU A 397 9.35 -3.76 16.06
N MET A 398 10.67 -3.87 16.19
CA MET A 398 11.34 -4.47 17.34
C MET A 398 12.59 -3.69 17.77
N ALA A 399 12.89 -3.73 19.07
CA ALA A 399 14.17 -3.28 19.63
C ALA A 399 14.67 -4.26 20.70
N VAL A 400 15.98 -4.47 20.73
CA VAL A 400 16.66 -5.38 21.66
C VAL A 400 17.56 -4.58 22.59
N THR A 401 17.62 -4.98 23.86
CA THR A 401 18.54 -4.39 24.84
C THR A 401 19.99 -4.61 24.45
N ARG A 402 20.88 -3.72 24.89
CA ARG A 402 22.32 -3.74 24.61
C ARG A 402 23.01 -5.01 25.14
N ASP A 403 22.50 -5.58 26.23
CA ASP A 403 22.95 -6.86 26.77
C ASP A 403 22.37 -8.08 26.02
N GLY A 404 21.50 -7.85 25.04
CA GLY A 404 20.88 -8.87 24.22
C GLY A 404 19.82 -9.71 24.92
N ALA A 405 19.43 -9.38 26.15
CA ALA A 405 18.58 -10.24 26.99
C ALA A 405 17.07 -10.03 26.78
N THR A 406 16.63 -8.82 26.40
CA THR A 406 15.20 -8.48 26.26
C THR A 406 14.90 -7.94 24.87
N LEU A 407 13.85 -8.46 24.24
CA LEU A 407 13.27 -7.98 22.98
C LEU A 407 11.92 -7.31 23.26
N TYR A 408 11.76 -6.08 22.78
CA TYR A 408 10.50 -5.34 22.74
C TYR A 408 9.93 -5.38 21.33
N VAL A 409 8.62 -5.60 21.20
CA VAL A 409 7.93 -5.79 19.91
C VAL A 409 6.69 -4.91 19.86
N ALA A 410 6.63 -3.96 18.93
CA ALA A 410 5.42 -3.22 18.63
C ALA A 410 4.42 -4.13 17.91
N ALA A 411 3.29 -4.43 18.54
CA ALA A 411 2.23 -5.25 17.99
C ALA A 411 1.06 -4.35 17.59
N LEU A 412 1.11 -3.86 16.35
CA LEU A 412 0.21 -2.87 15.79
C LEU A 412 -1.24 -3.29 15.98
N GLY A 413 -1.57 -4.53 15.60
CA GLY A 413 -2.95 -5.01 15.61
C GLY A 413 -3.50 -5.35 16.99
N SER A 414 -2.78 -5.07 18.09
CA SER A 414 -3.27 -5.40 19.44
C SER A 414 -3.04 -4.29 20.47
N ASP A 415 -2.59 -3.11 20.02
CA ASP A 415 -2.27 -1.93 20.84
C ASP A 415 -1.29 -2.24 21.98
N LYS A 416 -0.31 -3.10 21.72
CA LYS A 416 0.59 -3.62 22.77
C LYS A 416 2.06 -3.56 22.34
N ILE A 417 2.93 -3.45 23.33
CA ILE A 417 4.32 -3.86 23.23
C ILE A 417 4.49 -5.23 23.88
N GLY A 418 4.91 -6.23 23.11
CA GLY A 418 5.34 -7.53 23.63
C GLY A 418 6.75 -7.47 24.22
N ILE A 419 7.00 -8.15 25.33
CA ILE A 419 8.31 -8.24 25.98
C ILE A 419 8.74 -9.71 26.05
N PHE A 420 9.88 -10.02 25.44
CA PHE A 420 10.43 -11.38 25.41
C PHE A 420 11.82 -11.43 26.01
N ASP A 421 12.06 -12.43 26.85
CA ASP A 421 13.41 -12.89 27.15
C ASP A 421 13.95 -13.60 25.90
N THR A 422 15.09 -13.15 25.40
CA THR A 422 15.61 -13.63 24.10
C THR A 422 16.02 -15.09 24.13
N ALA A 423 16.60 -15.58 25.23
CA ALA A 423 16.95 -16.99 25.37
C ALA A 423 15.68 -17.87 25.34
N ARG A 424 14.63 -17.47 26.05
CA ARG A 424 13.34 -18.19 26.03
C ARG A 424 12.62 -18.10 24.69
N LEU A 425 12.75 -16.99 23.97
CA LEU A 425 12.23 -16.85 22.61
C LEU A 425 12.97 -17.81 21.66
N GLU A 426 14.30 -17.77 21.70
CA GLU A 426 15.19 -18.60 20.89
C GLU A 426 14.97 -20.09 21.15
N ASP A 427 14.74 -20.51 22.39
CA ASP A 427 14.45 -21.90 22.76
C ASP A 427 12.96 -22.27 22.60
N GLY A 428 12.09 -21.29 22.31
CA GLY A 428 10.65 -21.51 22.17
C GLY A 428 9.92 -21.80 23.49
N THR A 429 10.54 -21.49 24.63
CA THR A 429 10.04 -21.79 25.99
C THR A 429 9.32 -20.61 26.66
N PHE A 430 9.19 -19.45 25.98
CA PHE A 430 8.36 -18.35 26.47
C PHE A 430 6.89 -18.79 26.64
N VAL A 431 6.14 -18.13 27.51
CA VAL A 431 4.70 -18.40 27.70
C VAL A 431 3.96 -17.08 27.47
N PRO A 432 3.02 -17.02 26.51
CA PRO A 432 2.20 -15.82 26.29
C PRO A 432 1.49 -15.40 27.56
N SER A 433 1.55 -14.11 27.90
CA SER A 433 1.00 -13.58 29.14
C SER A 433 0.88 -12.06 29.07
N ALA A 434 -0.27 -11.53 29.52
CA ALA A 434 -0.48 -10.10 29.69
C ALA A 434 0.56 -9.47 30.64
N ALA A 435 1.15 -10.25 31.56
CA ALA A 435 2.21 -9.75 32.44
C ALA A 435 3.49 -9.38 31.68
N ASN A 436 3.71 -9.92 30.47
CA ASN A 436 4.87 -9.64 29.61
C ASN A 436 4.51 -8.70 28.47
N GLN A 437 3.50 -7.85 28.66
CA GLN A 437 3.02 -6.91 27.66
C GLN A 437 2.84 -5.53 28.29
N ILE A 438 2.87 -4.50 27.46
CA ILE A 438 2.55 -3.13 27.83
C ILE A 438 1.42 -2.67 26.91
N ARG A 439 0.26 -2.32 27.46
CA ARG A 439 -0.81 -1.67 26.70
C ARG A 439 -0.34 -0.26 26.32
N VAL A 440 -0.59 0.13 25.07
CA VAL A 440 -0.30 1.47 24.54
C VAL A 440 -1.64 2.16 24.30
N PRO A 441 -2.08 3.11 25.16
CA PRO A 441 -3.41 3.70 25.08
C PRO A 441 -3.72 4.39 23.75
N GLY A 442 -2.73 5.03 23.12
CA GLY A 442 -2.88 5.68 21.81
C GLY A 442 -3.11 4.73 20.64
N GLY A 443 -2.87 3.43 20.83
CA GLY A 443 -3.19 2.39 19.87
C GLY A 443 -2.31 2.35 18.61
N GLY A 444 -2.37 1.23 17.89
CA GLY A 444 -1.63 1.00 16.65
C GLY A 444 -0.14 1.32 16.75
N PRO A 445 0.63 0.73 17.70
CA PRO A 445 2.05 1.00 17.80
C PRO A 445 2.76 0.48 16.54
N THR A 446 3.34 1.39 15.76
CA THR A 446 4.02 1.08 14.50
C THR A 446 5.53 1.08 14.63
N GLY A 447 6.06 1.86 15.57
CA GLY A 447 7.50 1.97 15.78
C GLY A 447 7.93 2.25 17.20
N LEU A 448 9.16 1.85 17.54
CA LEU A 448 9.70 2.02 18.89
C LEU A 448 11.22 2.22 18.93
N VAL A 449 11.68 3.01 19.91
CA VAL A 449 13.12 3.19 20.20
C VAL A 449 13.38 3.11 21.70
N LEU A 450 14.40 2.35 22.06
CA LEU A 450 14.81 2.12 23.45
C LEU A 450 15.91 3.10 23.89
N ASP A 451 15.66 3.86 24.95
CA ASP A 451 16.66 4.64 25.70
C ASP A 451 16.90 4.00 27.06
N GLU A 452 17.84 3.05 27.10
CA GLU A 452 18.18 2.31 28.32
C GLU A 452 18.74 3.21 29.42
N GLY A 453 19.49 4.26 29.05
CA GLY A 453 20.13 5.17 29.99
C GLY A 453 19.10 5.93 30.84
N ARG A 454 17.97 6.30 30.23
CA ARG A 454 16.84 6.94 30.92
C ARG A 454 15.75 5.96 31.34
N ARG A 455 15.87 4.68 30.98
CA ARG A 455 14.83 3.65 31.17
C ARG A 455 13.52 4.07 30.51
N ARG A 456 13.61 4.45 29.24
CA ARG A 456 12.49 4.89 28.42
C ARG A 456 12.36 4.04 27.17
N LEU A 457 11.12 3.79 26.79
CA LEU A 457 10.75 3.31 25.48
C LEU A 457 9.87 4.40 24.85
N TYR A 458 10.28 4.92 23.70
CA TYR A 458 9.48 5.85 22.91
C TYR A 458 8.74 5.02 21.85
N VAL A 459 7.43 5.18 21.77
CA VAL A 459 6.57 4.41 20.87
C VAL A 459 5.72 5.37 20.06
N LEU A 460 5.73 5.22 18.74
CA LEU A 460 4.84 5.97 17.86
C LEU A 460 3.50 5.23 17.76
N THR A 461 2.41 5.94 18.02
CA THR A 461 1.04 5.44 17.93
C THR A 461 0.36 5.98 16.68
N ARG A 462 -0.11 5.08 15.81
CA ARG A 462 -0.65 5.47 14.49
C ARG A 462 -2.11 5.88 14.55
N PHE A 463 -2.88 5.37 15.52
CA PHE A 463 -4.32 5.68 15.58
C PHE A 463 -4.58 7.11 16.02
N ASP A 464 -3.80 7.66 16.94
CA ASP A 464 -3.93 9.06 17.41
C ASP A 464 -2.79 9.99 16.97
N ASN A 465 -1.80 9.46 16.23
CA ASN A 465 -0.62 10.19 15.72
C ASN A 465 0.20 10.88 16.82
N ALA A 466 0.70 10.10 17.77
CA ALA A 466 1.42 10.61 18.93
C ALA A 466 2.65 9.76 19.30
N ILE A 467 3.45 10.26 20.25
CA ILE A 467 4.55 9.50 20.86
C ILE A 467 4.21 9.20 22.31
N SER A 468 3.99 7.92 22.60
CA SER A 468 3.93 7.39 23.96
C SER A 468 5.33 7.24 24.55
N VAL A 469 5.56 7.83 25.72
CA VAL A 469 6.79 7.72 26.50
C VAL A 469 6.55 6.74 27.63
N ILE A 470 7.20 5.57 27.59
CA ILE A 470 6.96 4.47 28.52
C ILE A 470 8.17 4.27 29.44
N ASP A 471 7.95 4.16 30.75
CA ASP A 471 8.99 3.76 31.71
C ASP A 471 9.16 2.23 31.69
N THR A 472 10.34 1.75 31.32
CA THR A 472 10.58 0.31 31.09
C THR A 472 10.62 -0.52 32.38
N ARG A 473 10.76 0.12 33.55
CA ARG A 473 10.76 -0.55 34.85
C ARG A 473 9.34 -0.76 35.37
N THR A 474 8.53 0.29 35.30
CA THR A 474 7.14 0.28 35.78
C THR A 474 6.16 -0.23 34.73
N ARG A 475 6.58 -0.28 33.45
CA ARG A 475 5.76 -0.72 32.31
C ARG A 475 4.51 0.15 32.13
N ARG A 476 4.66 1.46 32.38
CA ARG A 476 3.59 2.45 32.28
C ARG A 476 4.00 3.60 31.39
N GLU A 477 3.05 4.10 30.64
CA GLU A 477 3.17 5.39 29.99
C GLU A 477 3.29 6.50 31.04
N VAL A 478 4.29 7.37 30.87
CA VAL A 478 4.59 8.50 31.75
C VAL A 478 4.36 9.85 31.07
N ALA A 479 4.33 9.88 29.75
CA ALA A 479 3.93 11.03 28.95
C ALA A 479 3.38 10.56 27.61
N HIS A 480 2.49 11.36 27.04
CA HIS A 480 1.88 11.13 25.74
C HIS A 480 1.97 12.46 24.98
N VAL A 481 2.64 12.46 23.82
CA VAL A 481 3.03 13.69 23.12
C VAL A 481 2.39 13.70 21.73
N PRO A 482 1.29 14.45 21.53
CA PRO A 482 0.65 14.52 20.22
C PRO A 482 1.53 15.25 19.21
N MET A 483 1.41 14.85 17.95
CA MET A 483 1.93 15.60 16.80
C MET A 483 0.76 16.21 16.03
N HIS A 484 1.03 17.22 15.20
CA HIS A 484 0.02 17.75 14.29
C HIS A 484 -0.52 16.62 13.41
N ASN A 485 -1.84 16.50 13.34
CA ASN A 485 -2.50 15.48 12.54
C ASN A 485 -3.53 16.14 11.60
N PRO A 486 -3.22 16.29 10.30
CA PRO A 486 -4.16 16.83 9.32
C PRO A 486 -5.16 15.79 8.79
N GLU A 487 -5.17 14.55 9.31
CA GLU A 487 -6.12 13.53 8.88
C GLU A 487 -7.56 13.91 9.25
N PRO A 488 -8.54 13.66 8.36
CA PRO A 488 -9.95 13.82 8.68
C PRO A 488 -10.36 12.98 9.91
N PRO A 489 -11.28 13.48 10.77
CA PRO A 489 -11.75 12.71 11.92
C PRO A 489 -12.33 11.33 11.58
N SER A 490 -12.94 11.18 10.39
CA SER A 490 -13.45 9.90 9.89
C SER A 490 -12.34 8.86 9.68
N VAL A 491 -11.18 9.29 9.15
CA VAL A 491 -10.01 8.42 8.95
C VAL A 491 -9.47 7.97 10.31
N VAL A 492 -9.33 8.89 11.26
CA VAL A 492 -8.83 8.61 12.61
C VAL A 492 -9.72 7.60 13.34
N ARG A 493 -11.04 7.79 13.33
CA ARG A 493 -11.99 6.88 14.00
C ARG A 493 -12.06 5.49 13.35
N GLY A 494 -12.19 5.44 12.02
CA GLY A 494 -12.40 4.19 11.29
C GLY A 494 -11.17 3.29 11.19
N ARG A 495 -9.96 3.87 11.21
CA ARG A 495 -8.67 3.18 11.05
C ARG A 495 -8.53 1.94 11.93
N ARG A 496 -8.99 2.02 13.18
CA ARG A 496 -8.81 0.91 14.13
C ARG A 496 -9.53 -0.38 13.71
N PHE A 497 -10.63 -0.31 12.96
CA PHE A 497 -11.38 -1.50 12.55
C PHE A 497 -10.67 -2.33 11.49
N LEU A 498 -9.73 -1.72 10.75
CA LEU A 498 -8.83 -2.46 9.86
C LEU A 498 -7.84 -3.32 10.66
N TYR A 499 -7.30 -2.78 11.77
CA TYR A 499 -6.09 -3.28 12.40
C TYR A 499 -6.29 -3.98 13.75
N ASP A 500 -7.18 -3.48 14.61
CA ASP A 500 -7.29 -3.88 16.02
C ASP A 500 -7.95 -5.25 16.19
N ALA A 501 -7.13 -6.29 16.29
CA ALA A 501 -7.49 -7.67 16.52
C ALA A 501 -8.26 -7.89 17.82
N SER A 502 -8.06 -7.04 18.85
CA SER A 502 -8.82 -7.13 20.10
C SER A 502 -10.29 -6.74 19.91
N LEU A 503 -10.58 -5.97 18.86
CA LEU A 503 -11.94 -5.66 18.41
C LEU A 503 -12.41 -6.56 17.27
N SER A 504 -11.54 -7.14 16.46
CA SER A 504 -12.00 -7.84 15.27
C SER A 504 -12.09 -9.36 15.42
N SER A 505 -11.45 -9.97 16.42
CA SER A 505 -11.42 -11.43 16.61
C SER A 505 -11.54 -11.84 18.09
N SER A 506 -12.22 -12.96 18.37
CA SER A 506 -12.27 -13.53 19.73
C SER A 506 -10.93 -14.01 20.26
N HIS A 507 -10.00 -14.38 19.37
CA HIS A 507 -8.65 -14.79 19.74
C HIS A 507 -7.68 -13.62 19.92
N GLY A 508 -8.02 -12.42 19.42
CA GLY A 508 -7.21 -11.21 19.57
C GLY A 508 -5.92 -11.20 18.76
N ASP A 509 -5.77 -12.07 17.76
CA ASP A 509 -4.55 -12.30 16.98
C ASP A 509 -4.67 -11.98 15.47
N SER A 510 -5.90 -11.81 14.97
CA SER A 510 -6.22 -11.56 13.56
C SER A 510 -7.19 -10.39 13.36
N SER A 511 -6.99 -9.64 12.28
CA SER A 511 -7.85 -8.55 11.82
C SER A 511 -7.96 -8.53 10.30
N CYS A 512 -8.75 -7.62 9.73
CA CYS A 512 -8.80 -7.43 8.28
C CYS A 512 -7.42 -7.14 7.69
N ALA A 513 -6.55 -6.46 8.44
CA ALA A 513 -5.17 -6.18 8.06
C ALA A 513 -4.26 -7.42 8.02
N SER A 514 -4.74 -8.61 8.43
CA SER A 514 -4.00 -9.86 8.25
C SER A 514 -3.86 -10.22 6.77
N CYS A 515 -4.89 -9.97 5.94
CA CYS A 515 -4.82 -10.10 4.48
C CYS A 515 -4.63 -8.74 3.80
N HIS A 516 -5.27 -7.68 4.33
CA HIS A 516 -5.22 -6.34 3.74
C HIS A 516 -4.08 -5.50 4.31
N ILE A 517 -2.86 -5.93 4.01
CA ILE A 517 -1.63 -5.37 4.58
C ILE A 517 -1.53 -3.86 4.30
N PHE A 518 -1.69 -3.03 5.33
CA PHE A 518 -1.70 -1.55 5.22
C PHE A 518 -2.74 -1.02 4.21
N GLY A 519 -3.93 -1.62 4.21
CA GLY A 519 -5.01 -1.31 3.28
C GLY A 519 -4.80 -1.87 1.87
N ASP A 520 -3.70 -2.60 1.62
CA ASP A 520 -3.41 -3.21 0.32
C ASP A 520 -3.78 -4.71 0.33
N PHE A 521 -2.95 -5.58 -0.21
CA PHE A 521 -3.16 -7.03 -0.29
C PHE A 521 -1.88 -7.81 0.08
N ASP A 522 -2.03 -9.07 0.48
CA ASP A 522 -0.95 -9.98 0.92
C ASP A 522 -0.23 -10.71 -0.23
N SER A 523 -0.72 -10.55 -1.46
CA SER A 523 -0.25 -11.20 -2.69
C SER A 523 -0.50 -12.71 -2.77
N LEU A 524 -1.49 -13.21 -2.04
CA LEU A 524 -1.95 -14.60 -2.08
C LEU A 524 -3.33 -14.72 -2.70
N ALA A 525 -3.69 -15.95 -3.09
CA ALA A 525 -5.08 -16.37 -3.27
C ALA A 525 -5.58 -17.22 -2.10
N TRP A 526 -6.87 -17.12 -1.84
CA TRP A 526 -7.59 -17.81 -0.78
C TRP A 526 -8.87 -18.43 -1.33
N ASP A 527 -9.19 -19.67 -0.96
CA ASP A 527 -10.53 -20.22 -1.19
C ASP A 527 -11.39 -20.01 0.06
N LEU A 528 -11.94 -18.79 0.14
CA LEU A 528 -12.90 -18.36 1.17
C LEU A 528 -14.34 -18.61 0.71
N GLY A 529 -14.61 -19.76 0.09
CA GLY A 529 -15.97 -20.27 -0.02
C GLY A 529 -16.57 -20.53 1.36
N ASN A 530 -17.90 -20.61 1.46
CA ASN A 530 -18.59 -20.99 2.69
C ASN A 530 -19.62 -22.10 2.39
N PRO A 531 -19.27 -23.38 2.58
CA PRO A 531 -20.19 -24.49 2.30
C PRO A 531 -21.48 -24.48 3.15
N ASP A 532 -21.50 -23.74 4.26
CA ASP A 532 -22.68 -23.51 5.10
C ASP A 532 -23.57 -22.35 4.60
N GLY A 533 -23.17 -21.68 3.51
CA GLY A 533 -23.94 -20.61 2.88
C GLY A 533 -24.96 -21.11 1.86
N SER A 534 -25.93 -20.24 1.53
CA SER A 534 -26.92 -20.47 0.48
C SER A 534 -26.53 -19.76 -0.81
N VAL A 535 -27.08 -20.22 -1.94
CA VAL A 535 -26.95 -19.52 -3.23
C VAL A 535 -27.71 -18.19 -3.18
N LEU A 536 -27.10 -17.14 -3.73
CA LEU A 536 -27.69 -15.81 -3.84
C LEU A 536 -27.95 -15.45 -5.30
N ASP A 537 -28.92 -14.58 -5.56
CA ASP A 537 -29.12 -14.02 -6.91
C ASP A 537 -28.08 -12.92 -7.17
N ASN A 538 -27.54 -12.80 -8.40
CA ASN A 538 -26.78 -11.62 -8.81
C ASN A 538 -27.72 -10.56 -9.38
N PRO A 539 -27.84 -9.37 -8.76
CA PRO A 539 -28.77 -8.33 -9.22
C PRO A 539 -28.34 -7.62 -10.52
N GLY A 540 -27.16 -7.92 -11.08
CA GLY A 540 -26.59 -7.20 -12.23
C GLY A 540 -26.15 -5.79 -11.84
N PRO A 541 -26.01 -4.82 -12.76
CA PRO A 541 -26.19 -4.96 -14.20
C PRO A 541 -25.03 -5.73 -14.84
N PHE A 542 -25.29 -6.31 -16.01
CA PHE A 542 -24.30 -7.06 -16.79
C PHE A 542 -23.86 -6.23 -17.99
N CYS A 543 -22.55 -6.07 -18.22
CA CYS A 543 -22.02 -5.33 -19.37
C CYS A 543 -22.25 -6.07 -20.70
N THR A 544 -22.55 -7.37 -20.65
CA THR A 544 -22.81 -8.24 -21.80
C THR A 544 -24.04 -9.11 -21.56
N GLU A 545 -24.65 -9.62 -22.64
CA GLU A 545 -25.66 -10.67 -22.51
C GLU A 545 -25.04 -11.94 -21.92
N LEU A 546 -25.76 -12.61 -21.02
CA LEU A 546 -25.28 -13.84 -20.35
C LEU A 546 -25.54 -15.12 -21.18
N PHE A 547 -26.14 -15.03 -22.37
CA PHE A 547 -26.42 -16.16 -23.26
C PHE A 547 -27.08 -17.40 -22.60
N GLY A 548 -27.91 -17.19 -21.57
CA GLY A 548 -28.59 -18.25 -20.84
C GLY A 548 -27.81 -18.88 -19.68
N LEU A 549 -26.65 -18.30 -19.32
CA LEU A 549 -25.91 -18.64 -18.11
C LEU A 549 -26.71 -18.27 -16.85
N ASP A 550 -26.53 -19.08 -15.81
CA ASP A 550 -27.10 -18.81 -14.49
C ASP A 550 -26.33 -17.66 -13.82
N PRO A 551 -27.00 -16.52 -13.52
CA PRO A 551 -26.35 -15.41 -12.83
C PRO A 551 -26.17 -15.68 -11.33
N SER A 552 -26.65 -16.81 -10.79
CA SER A 552 -26.58 -17.07 -9.36
C SER A 552 -25.15 -17.13 -8.81
N LEU A 553 -25.00 -16.70 -7.55
CA LEU A 553 -23.76 -16.60 -6.81
C LEU A 553 -23.69 -17.77 -5.81
N HIS A 554 -22.92 -18.78 -6.18
CA HIS A 554 -22.79 -19.99 -5.35
C HIS A 554 -21.89 -19.74 -4.11
N PRO A 555 -22.20 -20.21 -2.91
CA PRO A 555 -21.45 -19.84 -1.70
C PRO A 555 -20.03 -20.43 -1.65
N MET A 556 -19.77 -21.55 -2.34
CA MET A 556 -18.43 -22.06 -2.64
C MET A 556 -17.92 -21.40 -3.91
N LYS A 557 -16.85 -20.60 -3.79
CA LYS A 557 -16.46 -19.60 -4.79
C LYS A 557 -15.18 -19.96 -5.53
N GLY A 558 -14.33 -20.82 -4.94
CA GLY A 558 -13.00 -21.13 -5.42
C GLY A 558 -11.95 -20.10 -5.01
N PRO A 559 -10.69 -20.31 -5.42
CA PRO A 559 -9.58 -19.43 -5.10
C PRO A 559 -9.79 -18.01 -5.62
N MET A 560 -9.46 -17.03 -4.78
CA MET A 560 -9.51 -15.61 -5.12
C MET A 560 -8.35 -14.87 -4.46
N THR A 561 -7.64 -14.08 -5.26
CA THR A 561 -6.58 -13.20 -4.79
C THR A 561 -7.14 -12.13 -3.86
N THR A 562 -6.43 -11.78 -2.80
CA THR A 562 -6.84 -10.66 -1.95
C THR A 562 -6.86 -9.37 -2.79
N GLN A 563 -7.99 -8.65 -2.76
CA GLN A 563 -8.09 -7.34 -3.40
C GLN A 563 -7.52 -6.26 -2.49
N SER A 564 -6.97 -5.20 -3.08
CA SER A 564 -6.61 -4.00 -2.33
C SER A 564 -7.87 -3.34 -1.76
N LEU A 565 -7.78 -2.75 -0.57
CA LEU A 565 -8.80 -1.82 -0.07
C LEU A 565 -8.56 -0.38 -0.55
N ARG A 566 -7.46 -0.13 -1.27
CA ARG A 566 -7.18 1.16 -1.89
C ARG A 566 -8.12 1.33 -3.07
N GLY A 567 -8.69 2.52 -3.18
CA GLY A 567 -9.52 2.89 -4.33
C GLY A 567 -10.79 2.08 -4.46
N MET A 568 -11.43 1.74 -3.34
CA MET A 568 -12.67 0.97 -3.38
C MET A 568 -13.84 1.78 -3.94
N ALA A 569 -13.82 3.10 -3.79
CA ALA A 569 -14.76 4.00 -4.44
C ALA A 569 -14.72 3.84 -5.98
N ASN A 570 -15.86 4.12 -6.61
CA ASN A 570 -16.07 4.24 -8.06
C ASN A 570 -16.21 2.90 -8.81
N HIS A 571 -16.39 1.80 -8.09
CA HIS A 571 -16.39 0.46 -8.68
C HIS A 571 -17.62 -0.37 -8.26
N GLY A 572 -18.63 0.19 -7.60
CA GLY A 572 -19.86 -0.49 -7.22
C GLY A 572 -19.69 -1.69 -6.28
N PRO A 573 -20.20 -2.90 -6.62
CA PRO A 573 -20.30 -4.01 -5.68
C PRO A 573 -18.90 -4.51 -5.30
N MET A 574 -18.73 -5.07 -4.11
CA MET A 574 -17.44 -5.52 -3.59
C MET A 574 -17.25 -7.03 -3.66
N HIS A 575 -16.02 -7.48 -3.44
CA HIS A 575 -15.55 -8.85 -3.69
C HIS A 575 -15.50 -9.18 -5.19
N TRP A 576 -14.72 -10.20 -5.60
CA TRP A 576 -14.46 -10.48 -7.03
C TRP A 576 -15.74 -10.79 -7.81
N ARG A 577 -16.70 -11.42 -7.15
CA ARG A 577 -17.98 -11.79 -7.77
C ARG A 577 -19.03 -10.69 -7.72
N GLY A 578 -18.80 -9.64 -6.93
CA GLY A 578 -19.83 -8.63 -6.65
C GLY A 578 -20.92 -9.09 -5.69
N ASP A 579 -20.70 -10.18 -4.94
CA ASP A 579 -21.66 -10.76 -3.98
C ASP A 579 -21.86 -9.90 -2.72
N ARG A 580 -21.08 -8.84 -2.56
CA ARG A 580 -21.29 -7.79 -1.54
C ARG A 580 -21.82 -6.56 -2.25
N THR A 581 -23.14 -6.36 -2.26
CA THR A 581 -23.79 -5.34 -3.10
C THR A 581 -24.98 -4.69 -2.39
N GLY A 582 -25.25 -3.41 -2.72
CA GLY A 582 -26.47 -2.70 -2.34
C GLY A 582 -27.67 -2.97 -3.26
N GLY A 583 -27.50 -3.68 -4.39
CA GLY A 583 -28.57 -3.88 -5.39
C GLY A 583 -29.73 -4.75 -4.96
N HIS A 584 -29.63 -5.42 -3.80
CA HIS A 584 -30.76 -6.11 -3.18
C HIS A 584 -31.65 -5.17 -2.36
N ASP A 585 -31.12 -4.02 -1.97
CA ASP A 585 -31.76 -3.10 -1.04
C ASP A 585 -32.50 -1.99 -1.79
N GLU A 586 -31.89 -1.44 -2.85
CA GLU A 586 -32.42 -0.30 -3.62
C GLU A 586 -32.23 -0.47 -5.15
N PRO A 587 -33.04 0.21 -5.99
CA PRO A 587 -32.86 0.21 -7.44
C PRO A 587 -31.49 0.72 -7.88
N THR A 588 -30.92 0.14 -8.93
CA THR A 588 -29.58 0.51 -9.39
C THR A 588 -29.58 1.76 -10.27
N SER A 589 -28.77 2.75 -9.91
CA SER A 589 -28.48 3.95 -10.71
C SER A 589 -27.09 4.49 -10.35
N GLN A 590 -26.30 4.86 -11.36
CA GLN A 590 -25.07 5.62 -11.15
C GLN A 590 -25.40 7.02 -10.56
N PRO A 591 -24.50 7.62 -9.75
CA PRO A 591 -23.21 7.07 -9.34
C PRO A 591 -23.30 6.08 -8.16
N ASP A 592 -24.29 6.21 -7.27
CA ASP A 592 -24.21 5.72 -5.90
C ASP A 592 -25.49 5.02 -5.38
N SER A 593 -26.25 4.36 -6.27
CA SER A 593 -27.49 3.68 -5.90
C SER A 593 -27.55 2.21 -6.34
N GLY A 594 -28.13 1.35 -5.50
CA GLY A 594 -28.27 -0.09 -5.74
C GLY A 594 -26.90 -0.77 -5.83
N VAL A 595 -26.60 -1.40 -6.98
CA VAL A 595 -25.29 -2.07 -7.19
C VAL A 595 -24.12 -1.10 -7.18
N PHE A 596 -24.34 0.16 -7.56
CA PHE A 596 -23.29 1.17 -7.58
C PHE A 596 -23.07 1.85 -6.22
N ASP A 597 -23.84 1.51 -5.18
CA ASP A 597 -23.61 2.04 -3.82
C ASP A 597 -22.47 1.26 -3.13
N GLU A 598 -21.23 1.76 -3.20
CA GLU A 598 -20.07 1.16 -2.54
C GLU A 598 -20.19 1.14 -1.02
N ARG A 599 -20.90 2.12 -0.44
CA ARG A 599 -21.08 2.22 1.00
C ARG A 599 -21.96 1.09 1.50
N ALA A 600 -23.09 0.85 0.84
CA ALA A 600 -23.96 -0.29 1.12
C ALA A 600 -23.24 -1.63 0.86
N ALA A 601 -22.48 -1.72 -0.22
CA ALA A 601 -21.70 -2.90 -0.58
C ALA A 601 -20.65 -3.26 0.48
N PHE A 602 -19.84 -2.29 0.93
CA PHE A 602 -18.79 -2.53 1.93
C PHE A 602 -19.37 -2.97 3.28
N LYS A 603 -20.50 -2.39 3.70
CA LYS A 603 -21.21 -2.80 4.94
C LYS A 603 -21.60 -4.29 4.96
N LYS A 604 -21.75 -4.95 3.81
CA LYS A 604 -22.05 -6.39 3.76
C LYS A 604 -20.90 -7.26 4.29
N PHE A 605 -19.68 -6.72 4.44
CA PHE A 605 -18.55 -7.42 5.09
C PHE A 605 -18.67 -7.47 6.63
N ARG A 606 -19.69 -6.86 7.24
CA ARG A 606 -19.94 -6.97 8.68
C ARG A 606 -20.00 -8.42 9.19
N GLY A 607 -20.46 -9.36 8.35
CA GLY A 607 -20.47 -10.80 8.65
C GLY A 607 -19.07 -11.43 8.72
N ALA A 608 -18.08 -10.91 8.00
CA ALA A 608 -16.72 -11.46 7.96
C ALA A 608 -15.99 -11.35 9.32
N PHE A 609 -16.40 -10.43 10.19
CA PHE A 609 -15.94 -10.40 11.58
C PHE A 609 -16.25 -11.71 12.31
N VAL A 610 -17.40 -12.34 12.01
CA VAL A 610 -17.80 -13.61 12.59
C VAL A 610 -17.23 -14.77 11.77
N ASP A 611 -17.51 -14.78 10.47
CA ASP A 611 -17.30 -15.94 9.60
C ASP A 611 -15.83 -16.17 9.24
N LEU A 612 -15.03 -15.11 9.18
CA LEU A 612 -13.60 -15.20 8.84
C LEU A 612 -12.71 -14.93 10.06
N LEU A 613 -12.92 -13.79 10.73
CA LEU A 613 -12.05 -13.39 11.87
C LEU A 613 -12.37 -14.13 13.17
N GLY A 614 -13.47 -14.89 13.22
CA GLY A 614 -13.83 -15.69 14.40
C GLY A 614 -14.22 -14.86 15.61
N ARG A 615 -14.87 -13.71 15.42
CA ARG A 615 -15.53 -12.95 16.50
C ARG A 615 -16.83 -13.65 16.90
N ASP A 616 -17.22 -13.50 18.17
CA ASP A 616 -18.45 -14.06 18.75
C ASP A 616 -19.73 -13.48 18.12
N GLN A 617 -19.68 -12.24 17.66
CA GLN A 617 -20.78 -11.53 17.01
C GLN A 617 -20.24 -10.45 16.07
N THR A 618 -21.08 -9.99 15.14
CA THR A 618 -20.75 -8.86 14.28
C THR A 618 -20.48 -7.59 15.10
N ILE A 619 -19.64 -6.69 14.58
CA ILE A 619 -19.50 -5.33 15.16
C ILE A 619 -20.82 -4.54 15.05
N SER A 620 -20.93 -3.39 15.71
CA SER A 620 -22.13 -2.56 15.60
C SER A 620 -22.25 -1.94 14.20
N GLU A 621 -23.43 -1.43 13.84
CA GLU A 621 -23.60 -0.71 12.57
C GLU A 621 -22.86 0.63 12.55
N GLU A 622 -22.76 1.29 13.70
CA GLU A 622 -22.00 2.53 13.87
C GLU A 622 -20.50 2.28 13.70
N ASP A 623 -19.97 1.21 14.28
CA ASP A 623 -18.57 0.80 14.08
C ASP A 623 -18.27 0.46 12.62
N MET A 624 -19.21 -0.24 11.95
CA MET A 624 -19.08 -0.55 10.52
C MET A 624 -19.17 0.72 9.67
N GLU A 625 -19.95 1.72 10.07
CA GLU A 625 -20.04 3.01 9.40
C GLU A 625 -18.71 3.78 9.48
N ASP A 626 -18.12 3.89 10.67
CA ASP A 626 -16.79 4.49 10.85
C ASP A 626 -15.73 3.76 10.01
N PHE A 627 -15.80 2.42 9.96
CA PHE A 627 -14.88 1.64 9.11
C PHE A 627 -15.09 1.91 7.62
N THR A 628 -16.34 2.01 7.18
CA THR A 628 -16.70 2.30 5.79
C THR A 628 -16.21 3.69 5.37
N ASP A 629 -16.41 4.70 6.23
CA ASP A 629 -15.93 6.07 6.01
C ASP A 629 -14.42 6.12 5.81
N PHE A 630 -13.66 5.36 6.58
CA PHE A 630 -12.22 5.29 6.43
C PHE A 630 -11.80 4.59 5.14
N ILE A 631 -12.32 3.38 4.86
CA ILE A 631 -11.84 2.57 3.74
C ILE A 631 -12.15 3.19 2.38
N LEU A 632 -13.31 3.83 2.22
CA LEU A 632 -13.67 4.49 0.96
C LEU A 632 -12.78 5.72 0.65
N GLN A 633 -12.04 6.23 1.62
CA GLN A 633 -11.10 7.34 1.43
C GLN A 633 -9.68 6.89 1.05
N ILE A 634 -9.35 5.60 1.20
CA ILE A 634 -8.00 5.12 0.90
C ILE A 634 -7.77 5.17 -0.62
N THR A 635 -6.70 5.83 -1.05
CA THR A 635 -6.39 6.10 -2.46
C THR A 635 -5.13 5.38 -2.90
N TYR A 636 -5.08 4.93 -4.16
CA TYR A 636 -3.85 4.38 -4.73
C TYR A 636 -2.78 5.46 -4.94
N PRO A 637 -1.48 5.14 -4.77
CA PRO A 637 -0.42 6.00 -5.27
C PRO A 637 -0.47 6.10 -6.81
N PRO A 638 0.24 7.07 -7.41
CA PRO A 638 0.40 7.16 -8.86
C PRO A 638 1.02 5.88 -9.44
N ASN A 639 0.65 5.54 -10.69
CA ASN A 639 1.19 4.36 -11.36
C ASN A 639 2.68 4.57 -11.72
N PRO A 640 3.62 3.76 -11.19
CA PRO A 640 5.06 3.94 -11.36
C PRO A 640 5.58 3.54 -12.75
N ILE A 641 4.74 2.91 -13.60
CA ILE A 641 5.09 2.50 -14.96
C ILE A 641 4.85 3.63 -15.97
N ARG A 642 3.99 4.59 -15.64
CA ARG A 642 3.71 5.76 -16.47
C ARG A 642 4.83 6.79 -16.35
N ALA A 643 5.17 7.43 -17.46
CA ALA A 643 6.13 8.52 -17.48
C ALA A 643 5.64 9.71 -16.64
N LEU A 644 6.56 10.48 -16.06
CA LEU A 644 6.23 11.61 -15.19
C LEU A 644 5.52 12.76 -15.91
N ASP A 645 5.67 12.85 -17.23
CA ASP A 645 4.91 13.75 -18.09
C ASP A 645 3.60 13.12 -18.62
N ASP A 646 3.16 12.03 -18.00
CA ASP A 646 1.96 11.25 -18.34
C ASP A 646 1.91 10.77 -19.81
N ALA A 647 3.03 10.83 -20.53
CA ALA A 647 3.11 10.36 -21.90
C ALA A 647 3.13 8.83 -21.93
N LEU A 648 2.38 8.28 -22.90
CA LEU A 648 2.40 6.85 -23.20
C LEU A 648 3.52 6.54 -24.20
N THR A 649 4.19 5.41 -24.02
CA THR A 649 5.15 4.88 -25.02
C THR A 649 4.41 4.47 -26.30
N PRO A 650 5.10 4.30 -27.44
CA PRO A 650 4.46 3.82 -28.68
C PRO A 650 3.69 2.51 -28.50
N ASP A 651 4.20 1.58 -27.69
CA ASP A 651 3.53 0.30 -27.41
C ASP A 651 2.30 0.49 -26.50
N GLN A 652 2.39 1.34 -25.48
CA GLN A 652 1.24 1.67 -24.64
C GLN A 652 0.14 2.41 -25.43
N LEU A 653 0.51 3.29 -26.37
CA LEU A 653 -0.43 3.97 -27.27
C LEU A 653 -1.14 2.98 -28.19
N ALA A 654 -0.39 2.05 -28.80
CA ALA A 654 -0.96 1.00 -29.64
C ALA A 654 -1.89 0.07 -28.84
N GLY A 655 -1.46 -0.31 -27.63
CA GLY A 655 -2.26 -1.10 -26.70
C GLY A 655 -3.56 -0.42 -26.31
N ARG A 656 -3.50 0.86 -25.93
CA ARG A 656 -4.69 1.69 -25.62
C ARG A 656 -5.64 1.80 -26.81
N ALA A 657 -5.10 1.99 -28.02
CA ALA A 657 -5.91 2.08 -29.24
C ALA A 657 -6.69 0.80 -29.53
N PHE A 658 -6.11 -0.37 -29.27
CA PHE A 658 -6.83 -1.64 -29.38
C PHE A 658 -7.80 -1.85 -28.23
N PHE A 659 -7.39 -1.54 -27.00
CA PHE A 659 -8.20 -1.72 -25.78
C PHE A 659 -9.55 -0.98 -25.86
N GLY A 660 -9.55 0.24 -26.39
CA GLY A 660 -10.77 1.02 -26.65
C GLY A 660 -11.31 0.93 -28.09
N GLY A 661 -10.73 0.04 -28.91
CA GLY A 661 -10.92 0.02 -30.35
C GLY A 661 -12.04 -0.93 -30.81
N PRO A 662 -11.71 -1.95 -31.64
CA PRO A 662 -12.72 -2.82 -32.22
C PRO A 662 -13.44 -3.67 -31.16
N VAL A 663 -14.60 -4.22 -31.53
CA VAL A 663 -15.17 -5.36 -30.81
C VAL A 663 -14.17 -6.51 -30.92
N SER A 664 -13.54 -6.83 -29.80
CA SER A 664 -12.41 -7.76 -29.69
C SER A 664 -12.73 -9.00 -28.87
N SER A 665 -13.97 -9.12 -28.37
CA SER A 665 -14.47 -10.28 -27.64
C SER A 665 -15.67 -10.90 -28.37
N ILE A 666 -15.79 -12.23 -28.29
CA ILE A 666 -16.99 -12.96 -28.73
C ILE A 666 -18.28 -12.51 -28.03
N LEU A 667 -18.16 -11.82 -26.89
CA LEU A 667 -19.29 -11.21 -26.16
C LEU A 667 -19.86 -9.97 -26.87
N GLY A 668 -19.32 -9.58 -28.03
CA GLY A 668 -19.83 -8.47 -28.84
C GLY A 668 -19.38 -7.09 -28.37
N THR A 669 -18.34 -7.02 -27.53
CA THR A 669 -17.80 -5.76 -26.98
C THR A 669 -16.28 -5.64 -27.14
N SER A 670 -15.75 -4.44 -27.00
CA SER A 670 -14.30 -4.16 -26.87
C SER A 670 -13.89 -4.30 -25.39
N CYS A 671 -12.58 -4.29 -25.10
CA CYS A 671 -12.12 -4.37 -23.71
C CYS A 671 -12.70 -3.23 -22.84
N ILE A 672 -12.74 -1.99 -23.35
CA ILE A 672 -13.28 -0.83 -22.62
C ILE A 672 -14.80 -0.91 -22.39
N GLY A 673 -15.53 -1.69 -23.20
CA GLY A 673 -16.97 -1.84 -23.03
C GLY A 673 -17.37 -2.59 -21.76
N CYS A 674 -16.43 -3.30 -21.12
CA CYS A 674 -16.59 -3.78 -19.74
C CYS A 674 -15.59 -3.08 -18.80
N HIS A 675 -14.34 -2.88 -19.21
CA HIS A 675 -13.32 -2.20 -18.41
C HIS A 675 -13.26 -0.69 -18.68
N VAL A 676 -14.32 0.03 -18.30
CA VAL A 676 -14.43 1.48 -18.55
C VAL A 676 -13.26 2.25 -17.93
N VAL A 677 -12.59 3.06 -18.75
CA VAL A 677 -11.55 4.01 -18.31
C VAL A 677 -11.98 5.41 -18.69
N ASP A 678 -12.46 6.16 -17.71
CA ASP A 678 -12.94 7.53 -17.85
C ASP A 678 -12.66 8.32 -16.57
N PRO A 679 -11.48 8.97 -16.44
CA PRO A 679 -11.13 9.73 -15.24
C PRO A 679 -12.07 10.89 -14.91
N ASP A 680 -12.90 11.34 -15.86
CA ASP A 680 -13.82 12.48 -15.72
C ASP A 680 -15.27 12.04 -15.40
N ALA A 681 -15.53 10.73 -15.30
CA ALA A 681 -16.84 10.21 -14.94
C ALA A 681 -17.26 10.63 -13.53
N ASN A 682 -18.57 10.80 -13.31
CA ASN A 682 -19.17 11.17 -12.03
C ASN A 682 -18.47 12.38 -11.34
N PRO A 683 -18.33 13.54 -12.02
CA PRO A 683 -17.51 14.66 -11.55
C PRO A 683 -18.03 15.33 -10.26
N ASP A 684 -19.30 15.11 -9.92
CA ASP A 684 -19.94 15.64 -8.71
C ASP A 684 -19.85 14.68 -7.50
N ASP A 685 -19.30 13.48 -7.70
CA ASP A 685 -19.09 12.48 -6.64
C ASP A 685 -17.85 12.82 -5.80
N PHE A 686 -17.76 12.29 -4.58
CA PHE A 686 -16.61 12.50 -3.69
C PHE A 686 -15.32 11.89 -4.25
N ALA A 687 -15.45 10.86 -5.08
CA ALA A 687 -14.35 10.22 -5.79
C ALA A 687 -14.76 10.05 -7.27
N PRO A 688 -14.40 10.98 -8.17
CA PRO A 688 -14.74 10.89 -9.59
C PRO A 688 -13.85 9.87 -10.33
N GLY A 689 -14.38 9.36 -11.45
CA GLY A 689 -13.66 8.63 -12.48
C GLY A 689 -13.80 7.10 -12.44
N PHE A 690 -13.73 6.45 -13.60
CA PHE A 690 -13.66 4.99 -13.76
C PHE A 690 -12.26 4.55 -14.19
N PHE A 691 -11.74 3.50 -13.54
CA PHE A 691 -10.34 3.06 -13.71
C PHE A 691 -10.23 1.57 -14.02
N GLY A 692 -10.93 1.17 -15.08
CA GLY A 692 -11.04 -0.21 -15.56
C GLY A 692 -12.29 -0.93 -15.07
N SER A 693 -13.23 -0.24 -14.42
CA SER A 693 -14.52 -0.76 -13.98
C SER A 693 -15.49 0.40 -13.76
N ASP A 694 -16.75 0.20 -14.12
CA ASP A 694 -17.89 1.05 -13.77
C ASP A 694 -18.81 0.37 -12.72
N GLY A 695 -18.38 -0.75 -12.15
CA GLY A 695 -19.14 -1.56 -11.21
C GLY A 695 -20.10 -2.59 -11.83
N GLY A 696 -20.14 -2.72 -13.16
CA GLY A 696 -20.87 -3.79 -13.82
C GLY A 696 -20.28 -5.18 -13.59
N SER A 697 -21.05 -6.20 -13.97
CA SER A 697 -20.62 -7.61 -13.98
C SER A 697 -20.50 -8.16 -15.40
N ALA A 698 -19.69 -9.19 -15.58
CA ALA A 698 -19.51 -9.90 -16.84
C ALA A 698 -19.34 -11.40 -16.58
N ASN A 699 -19.67 -12.21 -17.58
CA ASN A 699 -19.14 -13.56 -17.68
C ASN A 699 -18.23 -13.63 -18.89
N ALA A 700 -16.96 -13.95 -18.67
CA ALA A 700 -15.95 -14.12 -19.70
C ALA A 700 -15.52 -15.60 -19.74
N ASN A 701 -16.49 -16.50 -20.00
CA ASN A 701 -16.32 -17.96 -20.00
C ASN A 701 -15.77 -18.54 -18.67
N GLU A 702 -15.98 -17.82 -17.57
CA GLU A 702 -15.70 -18.29 -16.22
C GLU A 702 -16.85 -19.17 -15.72
N SER A 703 -16.57 -20.04 -14.74
CA SER A 703 -17.59 -20.93 -14.15
C SER A 703 -18.70 -20.19 -13.40
N GLN A 704 -18.48 -18.91 -13.09
CA GLN A 704 -19.43 -18.03 -12.41
C GLN A 704 -19.43 -16.64 -13.06
N VAL A 705 -20.42 -15.81 -12.73
CA VAL A 705 -20.44 -14.39 -13.11
C VAL A 705 -19.60 -13.59 -12.14
N PHE A 706 -18.76 -12.68 -12.66
CA PHE A 706 -17.86 -11.86 -11.86
C PHE A 706 -18.16 -10.37 -12.02
N LYS A 707 -17.86 -9.60 -10.98
CA LYS A 707 -17.75 -8.14 -11.10
C LYS A 707 -16.56 -7.84 -12.01
N VAL A 708 -16.72 -6.89 -12.93
CA VAL A 708 -15.60 -6.39 -13.71
C VAL A 708 -14.62 -5.68 -12.76
N PRO A 709 -13.38 -6.18 -12.59
CA PRO A 709 -12.43 -5.61 -11.66
C PRO A 709 -11.78 -4.35 -12.23
N HIS A 710 -11.36 -3.45 -11.35
CA HIS A 710 -10.50 -2.34 -11.72
C HIS A 710 -9.13 -2.85 -12.20
N LEU A 711 -8.40 -2.00 -12.94
CA LEU A 711 -7.13 -2.38 -13.54
C LEU A 711 -5.93 -1.53 -13.05
N ARG A 712 -6.11 -0.69 -12.03
CA ARG A 712 -5.08 0.25 -11.52
C ARG A 712 -3.77 -0.40 -11.04
N ASN A 713 -3.82 -1.59 -10.45
CA ASN A 713 -2.69 -2.19 -9.73
C ASN A 713 -2.07 -3.41 -10.41
N GLN A 714 -2.31 -3.62 -11.71
CA GLN A 714 -1.82 -4.81 -12.42
C GLN A 714 -0.29 -4.94 -12.35
N TYR A 715 0.44 -3.83 -12.31
CA TYR A 715 1.90 -3.83 -12.15
C TYR A 715 2.37 -4.45 -10.84
N GLN A 716 1.56 -4.41 -9.78
CA GLN A 716 1.88 -5.03 -8.48
C GLN A 716 1.58 -6.53 -8.45
N LYS A 717 1.01 -7.13 -9.50
CA LYS A 717 0.69 -8.57 -9.58
C LYS A 717 1.74 -9.39 -10.34
N VAL A 718 2.75 -8.73 -10.90
CA VAL A 718 3.77 -9.39 -11.72
C VAL A 718 4.76 -10.15 -10.83
N GLY A 719 5.02 -11.43 -11.16
CA GLY A 719 6.05 -12.21 -10.45
C GLY A 719 5.95 -13.72 -10.64
N MET A 720 4.83 -14.22 -11.15
CA MET A 720 4.60 -15.59 -11.57
C MET A 720 4.86 -15.73 -13.08
N PHE A 721 5.60 -16.77 -13.50
CA PHE A 721 5.82 -17.09 -14.91
C PHE A 721 5.85 -18.61 -15.05
N GLY A 722 5.05 -19.14 -15.98
CA GLY A 722 4.91 -20.58 -16.18
C GLY A 722 3.53 -21.04 -15.75
N MET A 723 2.77 -21.51 -16.73
CA MET A 723 1.46 -22.14 -16.55
C MET A 723 1.42 -23.40 -17.42
N ALA A 724 0.75 -24.46 -16.95
CA ALA A 724 0.50 -25.63 -17.77
C ALA A 724 -0.39 -25.30 -18.98
N GLU A 725 -0.39 -26.19 -19.98
CA GLU A 725 -1.17 -26.01 -21.20
C GLU A 725 -2.66 -26.14 -20.89
N SER A 726 -3.43 -25.09 -21.18
CA SER A 726 -4.88 -25.06 -21.05
C SER A 726 -5.51 -24.74 -22.40
N PHE A 727 -6.64 -25.40 -22.70
CA PHE A 727 -7.40 -25.14 -23.92
C PHE A 727 -8.02 -23.73 -23.95
N VAL A 728 -8.14 -23.09 -22.79
CA VAL A 728 -8.67 -21.73 -22.61
C VAL A 728 -7.69 -20.66 -23.13
N PHE A 729 -6.39 -20.97 -23.12
CA PHE A 729 -5.31 -20.07 -23.58
C PHE A 729 -4.50 -20.70 -24.73
N PRO A 730 -5.12 -21.01 -25.89
CA PRO A 730 -4.52 -21.83 -26.94
C PRO A 730 -3.28 -21.21 -27.60
N PHE A 731 -3.06 -19.90 -27.43
CA PHE A 731 -1.89 -19.16 -27.93
C PHE A 731 -1.16 -18.39 -26.83
N GLY A 732 -1.20 -18.92 -25.60
CA GLY A 732 -0.70 -18.27 -24.38
C GLY A 732 0.81 -18.15 -24.22
N GLY A 733 1.60 -18.53 -25.24
CA GLY A 733 3.06 -18.55 -25.18
C GLY A 733 3.61 -19.89 -24.70
N SER A 734 4.75 -19.87 -23.99
CA SER A 734 5.43 -21.08 -23.52
C SER A 734 4.71 -21.74 -22.34
N ASN A 735 4.60 -23.07 -22.37
CA ASN A 735 4.19 -23.90 -21.22
C ASN A 735 5.38 -24.67 -20.61
N ALA A 736 6.62 -24.34 -21.01
CA ALA A 736 7.82 -24.92 -20.44
C ALA A 736 7.97 -24.51 -18.96
N HIS A 737 8.69 -25.32 -18.20
CA HIS A 737 9.04 -24.96 -16.83
C HIS A 737 10.00 -23.75 -16.83
N MET A 738 9.59 -22.64 -16.20
CA MET A 738 10.26 -21.33 -16.29
C MET A 738 11.37 -21.14 -15.25
N GLY A 739 11.58 -22.11 -14.36
CA GLY A 739 12.58 -22.05 -13.30
C GLY A 739 12.08 -21.27 -12.08
N ASP A 740 13.02 -20.73 -11.29
CA ASP A 740 12.71 -19.94 -10.10
C ASP A 740 11.89 -18.69 -10.45
N GLN A 741 10.79 -18.47 -9.73
CA GLN A 741 9.98 -17.26 -9.78
C GLN A 741 9.83 -16.63 -8.38
N VAL A 742 9.43 -15.36 -8.34
CA VAL A 742 9.33 -14.60 -7.07
C VAL A 742 7.92 -14.60 -6.48
N ARG A 743 6.90 -14.98 -7.26
CA ARG A 743 5.50 -15.12 -6.79
C ARG A 743 4.86 -16.38 -7.35
N GLY A 744 3.91 -16.94 -6.59
CA GLY A 744 3.07 -18.06 -6.99
C GLY A 744 1.69 -17.68 -7.51
N PHE A 745 1.34 -16.40 -7.52
CA PHE A 745 0.06 -15.93 -8.04
C PHE A 745 0.29 -14.78 -9.01
N GLY A 746 -0.43 -14.78 -10.13
CA GLY A 746 -0.37 -13.78 -11.18
C GLY A 746 -1.69 -13.02 -11.34
N PHE A 747 -2.29 -13.18 -12.52
CA PHE A 747 -3.46 -12.47 -13.01
C PHE A 747 -4.72 -13.36 -12.92
N LEU A 748 -5.86 -12.78 -13.31
CA LEU A 748 -7.22 -13.29 -13.08
C LEU A 748 -7.64 -13.21 -11.60
N HIS A 749 -8.91 -13.50 -11.30
CA HIS A 749 -9.43 -13.42 -9.94
C HIS A 749 -8.72 -14.40 -9.00
N ASP A 750 -8.41 -15.61 -9.47
CA ASP A 750 -7.81 -16.71 -8.72
C ASP A 750 -6.27 -16.68 -8.67
N GLY A 751 -5.65 -15.84 -9.50
CA GLY A 751 -4.20 -15.71 -9.60
C GLY A 751 -3.52 -16.82 -10.42
N ALA A 752 -4.26 -17.67 -11.15
CA ALA A 752 -3.69 -18.80 -11.88
C ALA A 752 -3.01 -18.43 -13.20
N VAL A 753 -3.33 -17.26 -13.77
CA VAL A 753 -2.79 -16.83 -15.07
C VAL A 753 -1.44 -16.14 -14.88
N ASP A 754 -0.37 -16.71 -15.43
CA ASP A 754 0.99 -16.25 -15.18
C ASP A 754 1.28 -14.82 -15.70
N THR A 755 0.73 -14.43 -16.85
CA THR A 755 1.08 -13.17 -17.54
C THR A 755 -0.13 -12.52 -18.21
N LEU A 756 -0.10 -11.19 -18.34
CA LEU A 756 -1.08 -10.46 -19.14
C LEU A 756 -1.03 -10.83 -20.62
N PHE A 757 0.12 -11.26 -21.15
CA PHE A 757 0.20 -11.78 -22.51
C PHE A 757 -0.64 -13.05 -22.67
N ARG A 758 -0.55 -13.98 -21.71
CA ARG A 758 -1.37 -15.19 -21.69
C ARG A 758 -2.84 -14.85 -21.51
N PHE A 759 -3.18 -13.94 -20.59
CA PHE A 759 -4.55 -13.44 -20.43
C PHE A 759 -5.10 -12.88 -21.76
N ASN A 760 -4.32 -12.06 -22.48
CA ASN A 760 -4.70 -11.55 -23.80
C ASN A 760 -4.75 -12.62 -24.91
N SER A 761 -4.36 -13.86 -24.61
CA SER A 761 -4.46 -15.02 -25.49
C SER A 761 -5.64 -15.94 -25.14
N PHE A 762 -6.51 -15.49 -24.25
CA PHE A 762 -7.78 -16.11 -23.93
C PHE A 762 -8.62 -16.34 -25.20
N SER A 763 -9.26 -17.49 -25.31
CA SER A 763 -9.98 -17.93 -26.51
C SER A 763 -11.00 -16.91 -27.02
N ASP A 764 -11.64 -16.18 -26.11
CA ASP A 764 -12.67 -15.19 -26.43
C ASP A 764 -12.11 -13.96 -27.16
N PHE A 765 -10.81 -13.70 -27.02
CA PHE A 765 -10.15 -12.57 -27.65
C PHE A 765 -9.47 -12.93 -28.97
N VAL A 766 -9.46 -14.20 -29.37
CA VAL A 766 -8.83 -14.64 -30.62
C VAL A 766 -9.64 -14.18 -31.83
N GLN A 767 -8.96 -13.75 -32.88
CA GLN A 767 -9.60 -13.39 -34.14
C GLN A 767 -10.23 -14.62 -34.82
N THR A 768 -11.55 -14.62 -34.95
CA THR A 768 -12.35 -15.66 -35.64
C THR A 768 -13.38 -15.01 -36.55
N PRO A 769 -14.11 -15.76 -37.42
CA PRO A 769 -15.24 -15.21 -38.16
C PRO A 769 -16.31 -14.59 -37.26
N GLU A 770 -16.50 -15.15 -36.05
CA GLU A 770 -17.44 -14.67 -35.03
C GLU A 770 -16.87 -13.49 -34.23
N ASN A 771 -15.55 -13.35 -34.13
CA ASN A 771 -14.84 -12.23 -33.51
C ASN A 771 -13.79 -11.62 -34.47
N PRO A 772 -14.21 -10.90 -35.52
CA PRO A 772 -13.29 -10.42 -36.55
C PRO A 772 -12.32 -9.34 -36.06
N GLY A 773 -12.60 -8.71 -34.91
CA GLY A 773 -11.75 -7.68 -34.29
C GLY A 773 -10.82 -8.20 -33.19
N GLY A 774 -10.81 -9.52 -32.92
CA GLY A 774 -9.91 -10.14 -31.95
C GLY A 774 -8.42 -10.07 -32.36
N PHE A 775 -7.55 -10.57 -31.48
CA PHE A 775 -6.12 -10.70 -31.74
C PHE A 775 -5.86 -11.72 -32.83
N ALA A 776 -5.21 -11.28 -33.91
CA ALA A 776 -4.79 -12.16 -35.00
C ALA A 776 -3.87 -13.28 -34.51
N VAL A 777 -3.92 -14.45 -35.14
CA VAL A 777 -2.98 -15.54 -34.84
C VAL A 777 -1.64 -15.28 -35.54
N GLY A 778 -0.56 -15.24 -34.77
CA GLY A 778 0.80 -15.08 -35.27
C GLY A 778 1.49 -13.79 -34.79
N PRO A 779 2.67 -13.46 -35.36
CA PRO A 779 3.55 -12.44 -34.80
C PRO A 779 2.94 -11.04 -34.66
N GLU A 780 2.05 -10.65 -35.58
CA GLU A 780 1.38 -9.35 -35.51
C GLU A 780 0.40 -9.26 -34.32
N GLY A 781 -0.35 -10.34 -34.07
CA GLY A 781 -1.23 -10.41 -32.90
C GLY A 781 -0.44 -10.54 -31.60
N ASP A 782 0.66 -11.27 -31.59
CA ASP A 782 1.52 -11.38 -30.39
C ASP A 782 2.13 -10.04 -30.01
N LEU A 783 2.60 -9.25 -31.00
CA LEU A 783 3.02 -7.87 -30.76
C LEU A 783 1.88 -7.06 -30.12
N LEU A 784 0.67 -7.16 -30.66
CA LEU A 784 -0.48 -6.42 -30.15
C LEU A 784 -0.88 -6.83 -28.72
N LYS A 785 -0.82 -8.12 -28.39
CA LYS A 785 -1.05 -8.61 -27.02
C LYS A 785 -0.01 -8.05 -26.03
N HIS A 786 1.26 -7.96 -26.44
CA HIS A 786 2.30 -7.32 -25.64
C HIS A 786 2.04 -5.81 -25.47
N GLN A 787 1.58 -5.14 -26.52
CA GLN A 787 1.22 -3.72 -26.47
C GLN A 787 0.03 -3.46 -25.53
N VAL A 788 -1.01 -4.30 -25.59
CA VAL A 788 -2.15 -4.23 -24.66
C VAL A 788 -1.70 -4.52 -23.23
N ALA A 789 -0.86 -5.54 -23.01
CA ALA A 789 -0.29 -5.81 -21.69
C ALA A 789 0.53 -4.61 -21.16
N ALA A 790 1.32 -3.96 -22.01
CA ALA A 790 2.08 -2.77 -21.65
C ALA A 790 1.17 -1.60 -21.24
N TYR A 791 0.03 -1.41 -21.92
CA TYR A 791 -0.97 -0.42 -21.52
C TYR A 791 -1.64 -0.78 -20.20
N MET A 792 -2.06 -2.03 -20.00
CA MET A 792 -2.70 -2.49 -18.75
C MET A 792 -1.79 -2.31 -17.53
N LEU A 793 -0.47 -2.52 -17.67
CA LEU A 793 0.50 -2.24 -16.60
C LEU A 793 0.65 -0.74 -16.30
N ALA A 794 0.36 0.11 -17.28
CA ALA A 794 0.48 1.56 -17.22
C ALA A 794 -0.89 2.26 -17.18
N LEU A 795 -1.96 1.56 -16.78
CA LEU A 795 -3.31 2.11 -16.77
C LEU A 795 -3.39 3.35 -15.88
N GLU A 796 -4.24 4.30 -16.27
CA GLU A 796 -4.54 5.48 -15.48
C GLU A 796 -5.03 5.13 -14.06
N SER A 797 -4.72 5.98 -13.09
CA SER A 797 -5.19 5.92 -11.70
C SER A 797 -5.79 7.27 -11.29
N ASN A 798 -6.31 7.40 -10.06
CA ASN A 798 -6.88 8.65 -9.53
C ASN A 798 -5.85 9.79 -9.47
N LEU A 799 -4.57 9.45 -9.41
CA LEU A 799 -3.48 10.43 -9.36
C LEU A 799 -2.54 10.26 -10.55
N LYS A 800 -2.10 11.40 -11.06
CA LYS A 800 -1.15 11.48 -12.18
C LYS A 800 0.27 11.13 -11.74
N PRO A 801 1.12 10.60 -12.64
CA PRO A 801 2.45 10.07 -12.29
C PRO A 801 3.40 11.08 -11.64
N ILE A 802 3.18 12.38 -11.83
CA ILE A 802 4.00 13.43 -11.23
C ILE A 802 3.71 13.65 -9.73
N VAL A 803 2.54 13.25 -9.23
CA VAL A 803 2.14 13.47 -7.83
C VAL A 803 3.13 12.75 -6.92
N GLY A 804 3.57 13.42 -5.86
CA GLY A 804 4.62 12.95 -4.95
C GLY A 804 6.04 13.26 -5.42
N GLN A 805 6.30 13.49 -6.71
CA GLN A 805 7.65 13.75 -7.18
C GLN A 805 8.18 15.09 -6.65
N GLN A 806 9.46 15.10 -6.24
CA GLN A 806 10.08 16.26 -5.63
C GLN A 806 11.57 16.42 -6.00
N ILE A 807 12.12 17.61 -5.78
CA ILE A 807 13.56 17.88 -5.89
C ILE A 807 13.98 19.06 -5.01
N THR A 808 15.13 18.93 -4.32
CA THR A 808 15.78 20.06 -3.63
C THR A 808 16.71 20.81 -4.60
N LEU A 809 16.45 22.09 -4.82
CA LEU A 809 17.31 23.05 -5.50
C LEU A 809 18.29 23.70 -4.52
N THR A 810 19.57 23.71 -4.88
CA THR A 810 20.67 24.31 -4.11
C THR A 810 21.52 25.19 -5.01
N SER A 811 22.41 26.00 -4.43
CA SER A 811 23.40 26.79 -5.18
C SER A 811 24.33 25.98 -6.07
N SER A 812 24.47 24.67 -5.84
CA SER A 812 25.45 23.82 -6.54
C SER A 812 24.85 22.82 -7.52
N ASN A 813 23.52 22.65 -7.55
CA ASN A 813 22.87 21.62 -8.37
C ASN A 813 21.87 22.16 -9.40
N ALA A 814 21.78 23.47 -9.61
CA ALA A 814 20.79 24.09 -10.49
C ALA A 814 20.74 23.48 -11.90
N ALA A 815 21.87 23.12 -12.49
CA ALA A 815 21.92 22.46 -13.80
C ALA A 815 21.31 21.05 -13.80
N ALA A 816 21.40 20.31 -12.69
CA ALA A 816 20.82 18.97 -12.57
C ALA A 816 19.35 19.02 -12.14
N ALA A 817 18.98 19.91 -11.21
CA ALA A 817 17.64 20.04 -10.66
C ALA A 817 16.69 20.82 -11.60
N GLY A 818 17.20 21.79 -12.37
CA GLY A 818 16.41 22.68 -13.23
C GLY A 818 15.40 21.96 -14.12
N PRO A 819 15.80 20.96 -14.93
CA PRO A 819 14.86 20.23 -15.78
C PRO A 819 13.75 19.51 -15.01
N ARG A 820 14.02 19.05 -13.78
CA ARG A 820 12.98 18.45 -12.92
C ARG A 820 12.03 19.51 -12.40
N VAL A 821 12.53 20.70 -12.02
CA VAL A 821 11.66 21.83 -11.63
C VAL A 821 10.79 22.27 -12.83
N ASP A 822 11.35 22.36 -14.03
CA ASP A 822 10.61 22.70 -15.25
C ASP A 822 9.47 21.70 -15.51
N LEU A 823 9.74 20.40 -15.33
CA LEU A 823 8.72 19.36 -15.43
C LEU A 823 7.62 19.52 -14.38
N LEU A 824 7.97 19.75 -13.11
CA LEU A 824 7.00 19.95 -12.04
C LEU A 824 6.06 21.15 -12.32
N VAL A 825 6.63 22.28 -12.76
CA VAL A 825 5.85 23.47 -13.16
C VAL A 825 4.93 23.15 -14.33
N ALA A 826 5.44 22.47 -15.37
CA ALA A 826 4.65 22.12 -16.55
C ALA A 826 3.46 21.20 -16.24
N ARG A 827 3.61 20.27 -15.28
CA ARG A 827 2.50 19.41 -14.86
C ARG A 827 1.51 20.10 -13.92
N ALA A 828 1.97 21.04 -13.11
CA ALA A 828 1.08 21.90 -12.34
C ALA A 828 0.24 22.82 -13.26
N ASP A 829 0.84 23.36 -14.33
CA ASP A 829 0.09 24.13 -15.36
C ASP A 829 -0.97 23.28 -16.08
N ALA A 830 -0.74 21.95 -16.19
CA ALA A 830 -1.70 21.01 -16.75
C ALA A 830 -2.77 20.55 -15.75
N GLY A 831 -2.70 20.98 -14.48
CA GLY A 831 -3.64 20.62 -13.43
C GLY A 831 -3.46 19.22 -12.85
N ASP A 832 -2.32 18.56 -13.10
CA ASP A 832 -2.07 17.20 -12.63
C ASP A 832 -1.67 17.12 -11.15
N CYS A 833 -1.22 18.23 -10.57
CA CYS A 833 -0.75 18.34 -9.20
C CYS A 833 -0.90 19.79 -8.71
N ASP A 834 -0.95 19.98 -7.39
CA ASP A 834 -0.62 21.28 -6.82
C ASP A 834 0.90 21.34 -6.63
N LEU A 835 1.56 22.39 -7.09
CA LEU A 835 3.00 22.56 -6.89
C LEU A 835 3.28 23.45 -5.68
N VAL A 836 4.02 22.92 -4.71
CA VAL A 836 4.45 23.65 -3.51
C VAL A 836 5.96 23.77 -3.46
N VAL A 837 6.45 24.84 -2.81
CA VAL A 837 7.87 25.04 -2.53
C VAL A 837 8.07 25.31 -1.05
N LYS A 838 8.92 24.51 -0.39
CA LYS A 838 9.30 24.71 1.01
C LYS A 838 10.78 25.02 1.13
N GLY A 839 11.15 25.88 2.07
CA GLY A 839 12.54 26.22 2.33
C GLY A 839 12.71 26.97 3.64
N ARG A 840 13.83 27.68 3.78
CA ARG A 840 14.08 28.57 4.92
C ARG A 840 14.75 29.87 4.53
N SER A 841 14.45 30.93 5.28
CA SER A 841 15.16 32.19 5.23
C SER A 841 15.21 32.84 6.61
N HIS A 842 16.36 33.42 6.97
CA HIS A 842 16.60 34.09 8.26
C HIS A 842 16.17 33.31 9.52
N GLY A 843 16.12 31.98 9.45
CA GLY A 843 15.71 31.12 10.55
C GLY A 843 14.22 30.84 10.65
N ALA A 844 13.39 31.36 9.72
CA ALA A 844 11.99 30.98 9.55
C ALA A 844 11.83 29.98 8.38
N GLU A 845 10.77 29.18 8.45
CA GLU A 845 10.29 28.40 7.30
C GLU A 845 9.70 29.35 6.25
N LEU A 846 9.86 28.99 4.98
CA LEU A 846 9.20 29.60 3.84
C LEU A 846 8.30 28.57 3.18
N GLY A 847 7.11 29.00 2.81
CA GLY A 847 6.16 28.23 2.00
C GLY A 847 5.70 29.02 0.78
N PHE A 848 5.49 28.31 -0.33
CA PHE A 848 4.89 28.87 -1.53
C PHE A 848 3.94 27.87 -2.18
N LEU A 849 2.85 28.38 -2.74
CA LEU A 849 1.89 27.64 -3.57
C LEU A 849 1.89 28.19 -4.99
N TYR A 850 1.98 27.31 -6.00
CA TYR A 850 1.93 27.71 -7.40
C TYR A 850 0.52 28.17 -7.81
N LEU A 851 0.44 29.29 -8.53
CA LEU A 851 -0.81 29.90 -9.01
C LEU A 851 -1.05 29.70 -10.52
N GLY A 852 -0.10 29.10 -11.23
CA GLY A 852 -0.09 29.05 -12.69
C GLY A 852 0.74 30.17 -13.33
N ASN A 853 1.14 29.96 -14.59
CA ASN A 853 1.89 30.95 -15.40
C ASN A 853 3.19 31.45 -14.76
N GLY A 854 3.89 30.61 -13.99
CA GLY A 854 5.17 30.93 -13.38
C GLY A 854 5.11 31.75 -12.09
N TRP A 855 3.93 31.92 -11.48
CA TRP A 855 3.73 32.69 -10.25
C TRP A 855 3.47 31.81 -9.03
N PHE A 856 4.00 32.24 -7.89
CA PHE A 856 3.89 31.56 -6.60
C PHE A 856 3.38 32.52 -5.52
N ASP A 857 2.39 32.07 -4.78
CA ASP A 857 1.82 32.75 -3.62
C ASP A 857 2.62 32.40 -2.36
N PRO A 858 3.17 33.38 -1.62
CA PRO A 858 3.95 33.12 -0.41
C PRO A 858 3.09 32.80 0.81
N ASP A 859 3.68 32.20 1.83
CA ASP A 859 3.09 31.94 3.15
C ASP A 859 2.84 33.21 4.00
N ARG A 860 2.83 34.41 3.40
CA ARG A 860 2.51 35.69 4.04
C ARG A 860 1.59 36.50 3.15
N ALA A 861 0.39 36.81 3.62
CA ALA A 861 -0.67 37.44 2.82
C ALA A 861 -0.30 38.84 2.33
N ARG A 862 0.66 39.50 2.99
CA ARG A 862 1.15 40.84 2.62
C ARG A 862 2.39 40.81 1.74
N GLU A 863 3.04 39.67 1.53
CA GLU A 863 4.14 39.58 0.57
C GLU A 863 3.61 39.52 -0.86
N PRO A 864 4.30 40.17 -1.82
CA PRO A 864 3.96 40.03 -3.22
C PRO A 864 4.24 38.61 -3.70
N TRP A 865 3.48 38.17 -4.70
CA TRP A 865 3.77 36.93 -5.43
C TRP A 865 5.20 36.93 -5.98
N ARG A 866 5.80 35.75 -6.00
CA ARG A 866 7.15 35.52 -6.53
C ARG A 866 7.05 34.80 -7.86
N SER A 867 7.87 35.21 -8.81
CA SER A 867 8.06 34.43 -10.03
C SER A 867 8.97 33.22 -9.79
N ASP A 868 8.83 32.16 -10.59
CA ASP A 868 9.74 31.01 -10.59
C ASP A 868 11.21 31.45 -10.71
N ALA A 869 11.49 32.43 -11.58
CA ALA A 869 12.82 32.99 -11.77
C ALA A 869 13.38 33.62 -10.48
N GLU A 870 12.56 34.30 -9.69
CA GLU A 870 12.97 34.86 -8.40
C GLU A 870 13.24 33.76 -7.36
N LEU A 871 12.37 32.74 -7.29
CA LEU A 871 12.57 31.61 -6.37
C LEU A 871 13.87 30.86 -6.65
N ARG A 872 14.19 30.62 -7.93
CA ARG A 872 15.44 29.95 -8.34
C ARG A 872 16.72 30.73 -7.96
N LEU A 873 16.62 32.02 -7.64
CA LEU A 873 17.75 32.83 -7.18
C LEU A 873 17.97 32.77 -5.66
N LEU A 874 16.96 32.37 -4.87
CA LEU A 874 17.07 32.28 -3.40
C LEU A 874 18.16 31.29 -2.91
N PRO A 875 18.34 30.10 -3.52
CA PRO A 875 19.34 29.12 -3.09
C PRO A 875 20.81 29.55 -3.25
N THR A 876 21.08 30.73 -3.81
CA THR A 876 22.45 31.27 -3.99
C THR A 876 23.12 31.65 -2.66
N GLY A 877 22.36 31.83 -1.59
CA GLY A 877 22.87 32.04 -0.22
C GLY A 877 23.08 30.74 0.56
N ARG A 878 23.97 30.75 1.58
CA ARG A 878 24.07 29.63 2.53
C ARG A 878 22.74 29.46 3.27
N GLY A 879 22.18 28.26 3.23
CA GLY A 879 20.93 27.94 3.94
C GLY A 879 19.65 28.28 3.18
N GLY A 880 19.73 28.60 1.88
CA GLY A 880 18.59 28.93 1.02
C GLY A 880 18.06 27.77 0.20
N GLU A 881 18.33 26.52 0.58
CA GLU A 881 17.82 25.34 -0.14
C GLU A 881 16.29 25.37 -0.24
N LEU A 882 15.74 25.05 -1.42
CA LEU A 882 14.31 25.01 -1.71
C LEU A 882 13.92 23.64 -2.23
N THR A 883 12.88 23.04 -1.67
CA THR A 883 12.31 21.78 -2.15
C THR A 883 11.02 22.06 -2.89
N TYR A 884 10.97 21.66 -4.16
CA TYR A 884 9.77 21.69 -5.00
C TYR A 884 9.11 20.31 -4.96
N THR A 885 7.80 20.27 -4.74
CA THR A 885 7.03 19.02 -4.66
C THR A 885 5.69 19.18 -5.37
N CYS A 886 5.38 18.27 -6.29
CA CYS A 886 4.01 18.09 -6.78
C CYS A 886 3.24 17.29 -5.72
N VAL A 887 2.20 17.88 -5.14
CA VAL A 887 1.32 17.22 -4.15
C VAL A 887 -0.03 16.88 -4.78
N PRO A 888 -0.86 16.02 -4.15
CA PRO A 888 -2.18 15.72 -4.67
C PRO A 888 -2.99 17.01 -4.91
N PRO A 889 -3.74 17.12 -6.04
CA PRO A 889 -4.62 18.24 -6.27
C PRO A 889 -5.56 18.50 -5.08
N GLY A 890 -5.69 19.76 -4.67
CA GLY A 890 -6.46 20.18 -3.49
C GLY A 890 -5.65 20.21 -2.18
N SER A 891 -4.48 19.58 -2.12
CA SER A 891 -3.62 19.57 -0.93
C SER A 891 -2.61 20.72 -0.87
N GLY A 892 -2.48 21.52 -1.94
CA GLY A 892 -1.46 22.53 -2.10
C GLY A 892 -1.45 23.62 -1.04
N GLU A 893 -2.63 24.14 -0.69
CA GLU A 893 -2.76 25.18 0.35
C GLU A 893 -2.25 24.65 1.69
N ARG A 894 -2.74 23.47 2.10
CA ARG A 894 -2.32 22.85 3.36
C ARG A 894 -0.83 22.59 3.42
N ILE A 895 -0.27 21.95 2.39
CA ILE A 895 1.15 21.55 2.43
C ILE A 895 2.06 22.77 2.22
N GLY A 896 1.61 23.73 1.40
CA GLY A 896 2.39 24.86 0.95
C GLY A 896 2.44 26.01 1.96
N ILE A 897 1.28 26.53 2.38
CA ILE A 897 1.16 27.88 2.96
C ILE A 897 0.23 28.01 4.18
N ASP A 898 -0.64 27.03 4.48
CA ASP A 898 -1.58 27.04 5.62
C ASP A 898 -1.70 25.62 6.21
N ARG A 899 -0.75 25.24 7.07
CA ARG A 899 -0.52 23.85 7.50
C ARG A 899 -1.66 23.23 8.31
N ASP A 900 -2.44 24.02 9.05
CA ASP A 900 -3.58 23.50 9.82
C ASP A 900 -4.94 23.79 9.16
N GLY A 901 -4.97 24.58 8.09
CA GLY A 901 -6.16 24.81 7.26
C GLY A 901 -7.17 25.73 7.94
N ASP A 902 -6.73 26.61 8.83
CA ASP A 902 -7.59 27.56 9.54
C ASP A 902 -7.87 28.85 8.75
N GLY A 903 -7.25 29.00 7.57
CA GLY A 903 -7.38 30.14 6.66
C GLY A 903 -6.37 31.26 6.93
N PHE A 904 -5.46 31.10 7.89
CA PHE A 904 -4.33 31.99 8.13
C PHE A 904 -3.04 31.35 7.60
N ARG A 905 -2.17 32.18 7.01
CA ARG A 905 -0.94 31.65 6.41
C ARG A 905 0.12 31.41 7.47
N ASP A 906 0.88 30.32 7.32
CA ASP A 906 1.92 29.87 8.24
C ASP A 906 2.91 30.98 8.64
N GLY A 907 3.27 31.85 7.69
CA GLY A 907 4.22 32.93 7.89
C GLY A 907 3.64 34.09 8.70
N ASP A 908 2.38 34.46 8.47
CA ASP A 908 1.68 35.51 9.21
C ASP A 908 1.47 35.09 10.67
N GLU A 909 1.13 33.82 10.88
CA GLU A 909 1.03 33.19 12.19
C GLU A 909 2.32 33.22 12.99
N ARG A 910 3.43 32.79 12.38
CA ARG A 910 4.75 32.88 13.01
C ARG A 910 5.14 34.32 13.36
N ASP A 911 4.78 35.27 12.50
CA ASP A 911 5.05 36.70 12.73
C ASP A 911 4.20 37.27 13.89
N ALA A 912 2.98 36.73 14.09
CA ALA A 912 2.09 37.04 15.23
C ALA A 912 2.43 36.25 16.51
N GLY A 913 3.20 35.16 16.40
CA GLY A 913 3.58 34.28 17.50
C GLY A 913 2.56 33.17 17.80
N SER A 914 1.65 32.89 16.86
CA SER A 914 0.85 31.66 16.87
C SER A 914 1.63 30.46 16.30
N ASP A 915 1.03 29.27 16.41
CA ASP A 915 1.63 28.01 15.98
C ASP A 915 0.87 27.51 14.75
N PRO A 916 1.51 27.43 13.55
CA PRO A 916 0.89 26.93 12.31
C PRO A 916 0.52 25.44 12.29
N ALA A 917 0.32 24.86 13.46
CA ALA A 917 -0.08 23.48 13.67
C ALA A 917 -1.23 23.39 14.69
N ASP A 918 -1.76 24.52 15.13
CA ASP A 918 -2.85 24.62 16.09
C ASP A 918 -3.94 25.54 15.54
N PRO A 919 -5.00 24.97 14.91
CA PRO A 919 -6.04 25.76 14.26
C PRO A 919 -6.90 26.58 15.25
N ASN A 920 -6.64 26.47 16.55
CA ASN A 920 -7.28 27.29 17.59
C ASN A 920 -6.44 28.51 18.00
N ARG A 921 -5.26 28.69 17.41
CA ARG A 921 -4.30 29.75 17.74
C ARG A 921 -4.10 30.63 16.52
N VAL A 922 -5.07 31.50 16.25
CA VAL A 922 -5.00 32.43 15.10
C VAL A 922 -4.22 33.73 15.43
N PRO A 923 -3.69 34.47 14.42
CA PRO A 923 -2.97 35.74 14.54
C PRO A 923 -3.69 36.92 15.21
#